data_AF-A0A835WMF7-F1
#
_entry.id   AF-A0A835WMF7-F1
#
_cell.length_a   1.000
_cell.length_b   1.000
_cell.length_c   1.000
_cell.angle_alpha   90.00
_cell.angle_beta   90.00
_cell.angle_gamma   90.00
#
_symmetry.space_group_name_H-M   'P 1'
#
loop_
_entity.id
_entity.type
_entity.pdbx_description
1 polymer ?
#
loop_
_entity_poly.entity_id
_entity_poly.type
_entity_poly.pdbx_seq_one_letter_code
_entity_poly.pdbx_strand_id
1 'polypeptide(L)'
;MLRTAVVALLVFCRHGAAGDGSRVLENAAVTGADGLSAKLERVFNLIATSGDGSSSGGAAAGSGASRSELRDALGLLLDVVEAHYSGLLRRMHELHDPEVAALLQERLLLQPSAASGTEGVSRSLAAASISSEASPSQTSFTAGFQPAPPHDASGTARVEARAGLARRLAKRRNRDAEADPEPVLEPEPTYRQPKPLPGRLSATSSPANLAGWCAELGDRLAALPANMSYPILRRLVAAVVVRAALDKGAVALTAAEEAAVRKLFVQLYEVHRRGAVHKGMMDYMHVSKSGGTSWCHAAQLNGCTTQRFDKYHVCGVKAFEDKVRWVDGAAHERITGHEPTRWSLHGTLRNATSPGCSARAAMMRANGWTYYSNEYTLTGGAAAMEDVELCSRHFVTAILFRDPVARLASHLRFLLLHYSRFMKEQGEAQGAAFYKTYANANASFWHAVAPAVTDNYFARTLLGEAVWHAPVGSLSPARHLPAARLVLLGTDLVVPLEVAPAVSSLLLRWGAGWPASFTDVHDKNIAELQAHFAFDPRPYLPGEPDMRRLSDDQLPVDGALYSLAGLIGQLDYLVYSEAAAAGVVPWEGIPDQPPPEDGPGAGDSVECGLLRGPAGRWAGSLPQHRSRRLPFVRRRPPASTPAEGTSSV
;
A
#
# COMPACT_ATOMS: atom_id res chain seq x y z
N MET A 1 -39.54 -0.15 -17.18
CA MET A 1 -38.61 -0.53 -16.10
C MET A 1 -37.46 -1.46 -16.53
N LEU A 2 -37.29 -1.78 -17.83
CA LEU A 2 -36.20 -2.65 -18.33
C LEU A 2 -35.11 -1.92 -19.16
N ARG A 3 -35.03 -0.58 -19.10
CA ARG A 3 -34.06 0.22 -19.88
C ARG A 3 -33.02 1.00 -19.06
N THR A 4 -33.15 1.05 -17.74
CA THR A 4 -32.25 1.83 -16.86
C THR A 4 -31.05 1.01 -16.36
N ALA A 5 -31.09 -0.32 -16.40
CA ALA A 5 -30.02 -1.19 -15.89
C ALA A 5 -28.97 -1.61 -16.94
N VAL A 6 -29.23 -1.41 -18.24
CA VAL A 6 -28.34 -1.85 -19.33
C VAL A 6 -27.18 -0.86 -19.59
N VAL A 7 -27.27 0.38 -19.08
CA VAL A 7 -26.23 1.41 -19.28
C VAL A 7 -25.06 1.26 -18.29
N ALA A 8 -25.28 0.72 -17.09
CA ALA A 8 -24.23 0.62 -16.07
C ALA A 8 -23.14 -0.43 -16.39
N LEU A 9 -23.47 -1.54 -17.06
CA LEU A 9 -22.49 -2.58 -17.38
C LEU A 9 -21.73 -2.36 -18.69
N LEU A 10 -22.33 -1.64 -19.66
CA LEU A 10 -21.69 -1.34 -20.94
C LEU A 10 -20.69 -0.16 -20.84
N VAL A 11 -20.81 0.70 -19.82
CA VAL A 11 -19.87 1.81 -19.58
C VAL A 11 -18.52 1.31 -19.03
N PHE A 12 -18.50 0.22 -18.26
CA PHE A 12 -17.28 -0.34 -17.64
C PHE A 12 -16.33 -1.07 -18.61
N CYS A 13 -16.80 -1.43 -19.82
CA CYS A 13 -15.97 -2.06 -20.85
C CYS A 13 -15.49 -1.09 -21.95
N ARG A 14 -15.90 0.19 -21.92
CA ARG A 14 -15.58 1.18 -22.98
C ARG A 14 -14.71 2.37 -22.54
N HIS A 15 -14.44 2.57 -21.25
CA HIS A 15 -13.61 3.69 -20.75
C HIS A 15 -12.13 3.34 -20.53
N GLY A 16 -11.57 2.48 -21.39
CA GLY A 16 -10.11 2.27 -21.51
C GLY A 16 -9.45 3.09 -22.62
N ALA A 17 -10.20 3.96 -23.30
CA ALA A 17 -9.69 4.92 -24.28
C ALA A 17 -10.05 6.32 -23.79
N ALA A 18 -9.04 7.19 -23.73
CA ALA A 18 -9.11 8.58 -23.27
C ALA A 18 -10.38 9.28 -23.77
N GLY A 19 -11.31 9.54 -22.84
CA GLY A 19 -12.45 10.42 -23.05
C GLY A 19 -12.08 11.85 -22.70
N ASP A 20 -12.54 12.79 -23.53
CA ASP A 20 -12.24 14.24 -23.60
C ASP A 20 -12.61 15.07 -22.33
N GLY A 21 -12.84 14.42 -21.19
CA GLY A 21 -13.09 15.07 -19.89
C GLY A 21 -11.83 15.48 -19.12
N SER A 22 -10.63 15.06 -19.59
CA SER A 22 -9.34 15.39 -18.96
C SER A 22 -8.97 16.88 -19.07
N ARG A 23 -9.49 17.59 -20.08
CA ARG A 23 -9.06 18.96 -20.40
C ARG A 23 -9.48 20.04 -19.41
N VAL A 24 -10.49 19.81 -18.58
CA VAL A 24 -10.93 20.80 -17.57
C VAL A 24 -10.06 20.75 -16.31
N LEU A 25 -9.40 19.63 -16.02
CA LEU A 25 -8.50 19.48 -14.87
C LEU A 25 -7.01 19.63 -15.23
N GLU A 26 -6.61 19.37 -16.48
CA GLU A 26 -5.22 19.55 -16.92
C GLU A 26 -4.75 21.02 -16.99
N ASN A 27 -5.66 21.99 -17.13
CA ASN A 27 -5.30 23.41 -17.22
C ASN A 27 -5.37 24.16 -15.88
N ALA A 28 -5.92 23.55 -14.83
CA ALA A 28 -5.66 24.00 -13.47
C ALA A 28 -4.34 23.37 -13.02
N ALA A 29 -3.24 23.75 -13.68
CA ALA A 29 -1.93 23.57 -13.08
C ALA A 29 -2.05 24.03 -11.63
N VAL A 30 -1.56 23.23 -10.69
CA VAL A 30 -1.42 23.59 -9.29
C VAL A 30 -0.46 24.77 -9.23
N THR A 31 -0.93 25.95 -9.64
CA THR A 31 -0.26 27.20 -9.38
C THR A 31 -0.38 27.34 -7.87
N GLY A 32 0.73 27.49 -7.17
CA GLY A 32 0.74 27.65 -5.71
C GLY A 32 -0.02 28.89 -5.20
N ALA A 33 -0.79 29.55 -6.07
CA ALA A 33 -1.58 30.74 -5.81
C ALA A 33 -2.91 30.46 -5.09
N ASP A 34 -3.40 29.22 -5.10
CA ASP A 34 -4.64 28.91 -4.39
C ASP A 34 -4.45 28.98 -2.88
N GLY A 35 -5.30 29.78 -2.21
CA GLY A 35 -5.36 29.85 -0.76
C GLY A 35 -5.75 28.50 -0.12
N LEU A 36 -5.40 28.31 1.15
CA LEU A 36 -5.71 27.09 1.89
C LEU A 36 -7.23 26.83 1.90
N SER A 37 -8.03 27.88 2.04
CA SER A 37 -9.50 27.78 1.99
C SER A 37 -10.01 27.18 0.67
N ALA A 38 -9.39 27.51 -0.47
CA ALA A 38 -9.76 26.93 -1.77
C ALA A 38 -9.34 25.46 -1.89
N LYS A 39 -8.19 25.09 -1.31
CA LYS A 39 -7.75 23.69 -1.23
C LYS A 39 -8.67 22.85 -0.34
N LEU A 40 -9.12 23.39 0.79
CA LEU A 40 -10.11 22.74 1.66
C LEU A 40 -11.44 22.51 0.91
N GLU A 41 -11.94 23.53 0.19
CA GLU A 41 -13.12 23.37 -0.67
C GLU A 41 -12.92 22.31 -1.77
N ARG A 42 -11.72 22.20 -2.36
CA ARG A 42 -11.43 21.08 -3.27
C ARG A 42 -11.48 19.72 -2.61
N VAL A 43 -10.94 19.58 -1.40
CA VAL A 43 -11.03 18.32 -0.65
C VAL A 43 -12.50 17.99 -0.36
N PHE A 44 -13.32 18.99 -0.05
CA PHE A 44 -14.77 18.80 0.13
C PHE A 44 -15.45 18.28 -1.14
N ASN A 45 -15.07 18.82 -2.30
CA ASN A 45 -15.65 18.43 -3.59
C ASN A 45 -15.13 17.09 -4.12
N LEU A 46 -13.85 16.76 -3.92
CA LEU A 46 -13.24 15.51 -4.40
C LEU A 46 -13.77 14.28 -3.65
N ILE A 47 -14.12 14.44 -2.38
CA ILE A 47 -14.67 13.33 -1.59
C ILE A 47 -16.12 13.04 -2.02
N ALA A 48 -16.89 14.09 -2.31
CA ALA A 48 -18.25 13.96 -2.85
C ALA A 48 -18.30 13.14 -4.16
N THR A 49 -17.31 13.31 -5.03
CA THR A 49 -17.27 12.61 -6.32
C THR A 49 -16.68 11.21 -6.25
N SER A 50 -15.93 10.89 -5.19
CA SER A 50 -15.28 9.58 -5.02
C SER A 50 -16.23 8.51 -4.47
N GLY A 51 -17.36 8.91 -3.84
CA GLY A 51 -18.34 7.99 -3.26
C GLY A 51 -19.32 7.38 -4.27
N ASP A 52 -19.59 8.10 -5.36
CA ASP A 52 -20.57 7.69 -6.37
C ASP A 52 -19.86 7.16 -7.63
N GLY A 53 -19.39 5.91 -7.55
CA GLY A 53 -18.94 5.14 -8.74
C GLY A 53 -20.04 4.91 -9.79
N SER A 54 -21.26 5.41 -9.55
CA SER A 54 -22.39 5.44 -10.46
C SER A 54 -22.51 6.81 -11.13
N SER A 55 -21.80 6.99 -12.24
CA SER A 55 -21.84 8.20 -13.08
C SER A 55 -23.19 8.36 -13.80
N SER A 56 -24.26 8.73 -13.10
CA SER A 56 -25.51 9.22 -13.71
C SER A 56 -25.60 10.74 -13.53
N GLY A 57 -25.37 11.48 -14.62
CA GLY A 57 -25.20 12.94 -14.63
C GLY A 57 -26.45 13.75 -14.28
N GLY A 58 -26.72 13.92 -12.99
CA GLY A 58 -27.63 14.93 -12.45
C GLY A 58 -26.86 16.02 -11.70
N ALA A 59 -26.62 17.15 -12.34
CA ALA A 59 -25.96 18.29 -11.71
C ALA A 59 -26.96 19.13 -10.89
N ALA A 60 -26.51 19.61 -9.72
CA ALA A 60 -27.06 20.71 -8.90
C ALA A 60 -27.86 20.38 -7.61
N ALA A 61 -28.02 19.12 -7.20
CA ALA A 61 -28.58 18.82 -5.87
C ALA A 61 -27.51 18.30 -4.90
N GLY A 62 -27.04 19.17 -3.99
CA GLY A 62 -26.60 18.74 -2.65
C GLY A 62 -25.17 19.01 -2.17
N SER A 63 -24.68 20.26 -2.15
CA SER A 63 -23.42 20.61 -1.43
C SER A 63 -23.47 20.34 0.09
N GLY A 64 -24.66 20.18 0.66
CA GLY A 64 -24.85 19.82 2.07
C GLY A 64 -24.61 18.33 2.37
N ALA A 65 -24.93 17.44 1.43
CA ALA A 65 -24.77 16.00 1.61
C ALA A 65 -23.28 15.62 1.71
N SER A 66 -22.45 16.18 0.82
CA SER A 66 -21.01 15.95 0.81
C SER A 66 -20.30 16.39 2.09
N ARG A 67 -20.76 17.46 2.73
CA ARG A 67 -20.19 17.95 4.00
C ARG A 67 -20.51 17.02 5.18
N SER A 68 -21.71 16.43 5.20
CA SER A 68 -22.06 15.44 6.22
C SER A 68 -21.25 14.17 6.04
N GLU A 69 -21.18 13.65 4.81
CA GLU A 69 -20.40 12.46 4.48
C GLU A 69 -18.92 12.62 4.82
N LEU A 70 -18.34 13.79 4.53
CA LEU A 70 -16.97 14.09 4.93
C LEU A 70 -16.82 14.14 6.45
N ARG A 71 -17.76 14.76 7.17
CA ARG A 71 -17.73 14.80 8.64
C ARG A 71 -17.76 13.37 9.21
N ASP A 72 -18.60 12.50 8.66
CA ASP A 72 -18.69 11.10 9.07
C ASP A 72 -17.39 10.34 8.76
N ALA A 73 -16.81 10.55 7.57
CA ALA A 73 -15.54 9.95 7.18
C ALA A 73 -14.37 10.40 8.07
N LEU A 74 -14.31 11.69 8.42
CA LEU A 74 -13.34 12.23 9.38
C LEU A 74 -13.56 11.66 10.78
N GLY A 75 -14.82 11.54 11.24
CA GLY A 75 -15.15 10.89 12.51
C GLY A 75 -14.65 9.45 12.57
N LEU A 76 -14.91 8.68 11.50
CA LEU A 76 -14.40 7.32 11.38
C LEU A 76 -12.87 7.26 11.40
N LEU A 77 -12.18 8.16 10.70
CA LEU A 77 -10.72 8.24 10.70
C LEU A 77 -10.17 8.58 12.09
N LEU A 78 -10.78 9.53 12.79
CA LEU A 78 -10.38 9.94 14.13
C LEU A 78 -10.51 8.79 15.14
N ASP A 79 -11.55 7.96 15.03
CA ASP A 79 -11.78 6.83 15.93
C ASP A 79 -10.93 5.58 15.58
N VAL A 80 -10.19 5.58 14.46
CA VAL A 80 -9.34 4.44 14.05
C VAL A 80 -8.37 4.01 15.14
N VAL A 81 -7.83 4.95 15.92
CA VAL A 81 -6.85 4.64 16.97
C VAL A 81 -7.45 3.83 18.12
N GLU A 82 -8.78 3.78 18.30
CA GLU A 82 -9.42 2.95 19.34
C GLU A 82 -9.07 1.47 19.20
N ALA A 83 -8.82 1.00 17.98
CA ALA A 83 -8.35 -0.36 17.72
C ALA A 83 -7.03 -0.68 18.45
N HIS A 84 -6.12 0.30 18.56
CA HIS A 84 -4.87 0.13 19.29
C HIS A 84 -5.12 0.00 20.79
N TYR A 85 -5.89 0.92 21.36
CA TYR A 85 -6.16 0.99 22.79
C TYR A 85 -7.05 -0.16 23.30
N SER A 86 -7.78 -0.83 22.41
CA SER A 86 -8.51 -2.07 22.71
C SER A 86 -7.64 -3.34 22.58
N GLY A 87 -6.36 -3.21 22.20
CA GLY A 87 -5.42 -4.32 22.07
C GLY A 87 -5.52 -5.10 20.76
N LEU A 88 -6.29 -4.62 19.78
CA LEU A 88 -6.51 -5.27 18.49
C LEU A 88 -5.24 -5.31 17.62
N LEU A 89 -4.36 -4.33 17.78
CA LEU A 89 -3.04 -4.30 17.13
C LEU A 89 -1.98 -3.84 18.12
N ARG A 90 -1.01 -4.72 18.39
CA ARG A 90 0.01 -4.49 19.42
C ARG A 90 1.25 -3.80 18.90
N ARG A 91 1.55 -3.89 17.61
CA ARG A 91 2.82 -3.41 17.02
C ARG A 91 2.64 -2.14 16.18
N MET A 92 1.94 -1.14 16.73
CA MET A 92 1.83 0.20 16.14
C MET A 92 2.85 1.13 16.81
N HIS A 93 4.10 1.09 16.34
CA HIS A 93 5.26 1.77 16.95
C HIS A 93 5.00 3.24 17.33
N GLU A 94 4.32 3.98 16.47
CA GLU A 94 4.01 5.40 16.68
C GLU A 94 3.09 5.64 17.89
N LEU A 95 2.09 4.78 18.11
CA LEU A 95 1.13 4.93 19.21
C LEU A 95 1.70 4.52 20.57
N HIS A 96 2.85 3.84 20.57
CA HIS A 96 3.61 3.52 21.77
C HIS A 96 4.63 4.60 22.15
N ASP A 97 4.85 5.59 21.29
CA ASP A 97 5.69 6.72 21.64
C ASP A 97 4.97 7.55 22.71
N PRO A 98 5.59 7.78 23.88
CA PRO A 98 4.93 8.46 25.00
C PRO A 98 4.56 9.91 24.66
N GLU A 99 5.35 10.60 23.84
CA GLU A 99 5.05 11.97 23.42
C GLU A 99 3.86 12.01 22.46
N VAL A 100 3.78 11.03 21.55
CA VAL A 100 2.61 10.88 20.67
C VAL A 100 1.36 10.54 21.49
N ALA A 101 1.44 9.58 22.41
CA ALA A 101 0.32 9.19 23.26
C ALA A 101 -0.17 10.39 24.10
N ALA A 102 0.76 11.17 24.68
CA ALA A 102 0.45 12.40 25.42
C ALA A 102 -0.21 13.44 24.51
N LEU A 103 0.30 13.66 23.29
CA LEU A 103 -0.30 14.56 22.30
C LEU A 103 -1.74 14.18 21.95
N LEU A 104 -1.99 12.89 21.69
CA LEU A 104 -3.34 12.39 21.38
C LEU A 104 -4.29 12.62 22.57
N GLN A 105 -3.83 12.32 23.79
CA GLN A 105 -4.64 12.42 25.00
C GLN A 105 -4.91 13.87 25.43
N GLU A 106 -3.90 14.73 25.40
CA GLU A 106 -4.00 16.11 25.90
C GLU A 106 -4.66 17.03 24.87
N ARG A 107 -4.35 16.85 23.58
CA ARG A 107 -4.61 17.88 22.57
C ARG A 107 -5.56 17.48 21.46
N LEU A 108 -5.68 16.19 21.15
CA LEU A 108 -6.71 15.74 20.20
C LEU A 108 -8.02 15.39 20.90
N LEU A 109 -7.98 14.90 22.15
CA LEU A 109 -9.20 14.72 22.95
C LEU A 109 -9.80 16.01 23.50
N LEU A 110 -9.12 17.15 23.29
CA LEU A 110 -9.57 18.49 23.64
C LEU A 110 -10.23 18.53 25.01
N GLN A 111 -9.60 17.85 25.99
CA GLN A 111 -10.08 17.92 27.35
C GLN A 111 -10.07 19.40 27.75
N PRO A 112 -11.15 19.92 28.36
CA PRO A 112 -11.13 21.25 28.93
C PRO A 112 -9.90 21.32 29.81
N SER A 113 -8.92 22.12 29.39
CA SER A 113 -7.69 22.26 30.15
C SER A 113 -8.11 22.61 31.58
N ALA A 114 -7.76 21.77 32.55
CA ALA A 114 -8.05 22.01 33.96
C ALA A 114 -7.44 23.35 34.45
N ALA A 115 -6.64 24.02 33.60
CA ALA A 115 -6.04 25.32 33.82
C ALA A 115 -7.02 26.51 33.82
N SER A 116 -8.33 26.36 33.58
CA SER A 116 -9.30 27.46 33.74
C SER A 116 -9.97 27.54 35.13
N GLY A 117 -9.59 26.68 36.08
CA GLY A 117 -10.14 26.67 37.43
C GLY A 117 -9.10 26.84 38.53
N THR A 118 -9.06 28.04 39.11
CA THR A 118 -8.48 28.41 40.43
C THR A 118 -6.97 28.31 40.62
N GLU A 119 -6.37 29.48 40.89
CA GLU A 119 -5.06 29.67 41.51
C GLU A 119 -4.86 28.76 42.73
N GLY A 120 -3.71 28.08 42.80
CA GLY A 120 -3.19 27.56 44.06
C GLY A 120 -2.64 26.13 44.02
N VAL A 121 -1.34 26.04 44.29
CA VAL A 121 -0.56 24.84 44.66
C VAL A 121 0.02 24.03 43.50
N SER A 122 1.25 24.42 43.15
CA SER A 122 2.23 23.62 42.42
C SER A 122 2.50 22.31 43.18
N ARG A 123 2.07 21.16 42.63
CA ARG A 123 2.48 19.84 43.11
C ARG A 123 3.47 19.22 42.14
N SER A 124 4.70 19.12 42.62
CA SER A 124 5.78 18.30 42.07
C SER A 124 5.33 16.84 41.94
N LEU A 125 5.47 16.28 40.75
CA LEU A 125 5.21 14.86 40.46
C LEU A 125 6.39 14.02 40.97
N ALA A 126 6.23 13.40 42.14
CA ALA A 126 7.11 12.35 42.62
C ALA A 126 6.66 10.98 42.07
N ALA A 127 7.64 10.22 41.59
CA ALA A 127 7.49 8.87 41.06
C ALA A 127 6.92 7.90 42.11
N ALA A 128 5.84 7.20 41.77
CA ALA A 128 5.33 6.07 42.53
C ALA A 128 5.74 4.76 41.83
N SER A 129 6.52 3.95 42.54
CA SER A 129 6.81 2.55 42.24
C SER A 129 5.55 1.71 42.48
N ILE A 130 5.14 0.94 41.48
CA ILE A 130 4.10 -0.08 41.62
C ILE A 130 4.72 -1.44 41.28
N SER A 131 4.85 -2.28 42.30
CA SER A 131 5.12 -3.71 42.23
C SER A 131 3.85 -4.44 41.79
N SER A 132 3.97 -5.26 40.74
CA SER A 132 2.91 -6.11 40.20
C SER A 132 3.43 -7.55 40.15
N GLU A 133 3.00 -8.37 41.11
CA GLU A 133 3.00 -9.82 40.99
C GLU A 133 1.59 -10.26 40.57
N ALA A 134 1.48 -10.90 39.41
CA ALA A 134 0.39 -11.83 39.10
C ALA A 134 0.79 -12.67 37.87
N SER A 135 1.07 -13.96 38.10
CA SER A 135 1.17 -14.98 37.05
C SER A 135 -0.21 -15.38 36.54
N PRO A 136 -0.37 -15.66 35.24
CA PRO A 136 -1.42 -16.53 34.76
C PRO A 136 -0.87 -17.86 34.21
N SER A 137 -1.55 -18.92 34.63
CA SER A 137 -1.45 -20.30 34.18
C SER A 137 -1.62 -20.42 32.66
N GLN A 138 -0.65 -21.05 32.00
CA GLN A 138 -0.72 -21.48 30.61
C GLN A 138 -1.53 -22.77 30.49
N THR A 139 -2.63 -22.74 29.73
CA THR A 139 -3.29 -23.94 29.21
C THR A 139 -2.78 -24.21 27.79
N SER A 140 -2.03 -25.30 27.64
CA SER A 140 -1.51 -25.77 26.36
C SER A 140 -2.60 -26.49 25.57
N PHE A 141 -2.96 -25.99 24.39
CA PHE A 141 -3.68 -26.73 23.36
C PHE A 141 -2.67 -27.28 22.34
N THR A 142 -2.38 -28.57 22.40
CA THR A 142 -1.64 -29.30 21.37
C THR A 142 -2.64 -29.94 20.40
N ALA A 143 -2.81 -29.34 19.21
CA ALA A 143 -3.46 -30.00 18.09
C ALA A 143 -2.39 -30.76 17.27
N GLY A 144 -2.42 -32.09 17.34
CA GLY A 144 -1.52 -32.95 16.58
C GLY A 144 -1.94 -33.04 15.11
N PHE A 145 -1.07 -32.58 14.21
CA PHE A 145 -1.13 -32.86 12.79
C PHE A 145 -0.10 -33.95 12.47
N GLN A 146 -0.55 -35.14 12.09
CA GLN A 146 0.33 -36.20 11.55
C GLN A 146 0.39 -36.08 10.02
N PRO A 147 1.59 -36.02 9.41
CA PRO A 147 1.73 -36.14 7.96
C PRO A 147 1.64 -37.61 7.51
N ALA A 148 0.98 -37.83 6.37
CA ALA A 148 0.88 -39.13 5.71
C ALA A 148 2.24 -39.60 5.12
N PRO A 149 2.49 -40.92 5.03
CA PRO A 149 3.75 -41.46 4.53
C PRO A 149 3.89 -41.34 3.00
N PRO A 150 5.12 -41.28 2.47
CA PRO A 150 5.36 -41.14 1.04
C PRO A 150 5.19 -42.47 0.30
N HIS A 151 4.62 -42.39 -0.91
CA HIS A 151 4.58 -43.49 -1.88
C HIS A 151 5.92 -43.64 -2.61
N ASP A 152 6.44 -44.87 -2.63
CA ASP A 152 7.62 -45.28 -3.39
C ASP A 152 7.30 -45.39 -4.89
N ALA A 153 8.08 -44.69 -5.71
CA ALA A 153 8.13 -44.87 -7.16
C ALA A 153 9.58 -45.09 -7.59
N SER A 154 9.90 -46.34 -7.92
CA SER A 154 11.20 -46.79 -8.41
C SER A 154 11.40 -46.41 -9.88
N GLY A 155 12.42 -45.59 -10.17
CA GLY A 155 12.88 -45.30 -11.52
C GLY A 155 14.37 -44.98 -11.52
N THR A 156 15.18 -45.89 -12.04
CA THR A 156 16.66 -45.88 -11.99
C THR A 156 17.33 -44.79 -12.82
N ALA A 157 16.58 -44.04 -13.64
CA ALA A 157 17.09 -42.88 -14.40
C ALA A 157 17.28 -41.60 -13.54
N ARG A 158 16.82 -41.59 -12.28
CA ARG A 158 16.83 -40.41 -11.39
C ARG A 158 18.08 -40.25 -10.52
N VAL A 159 18.99 -41.23 -10.52
CA VAL A 159 20.12 -41.31 -9.58
C VAL A 159 21.27 -40.37 -9.96
N GLU A 160 21.59 -40.22 -11.25
CA GLU A 160 22.70 -39.36 -11.69
C GLU A 160 22.38 -37.87 -11.62
N ALA A 161 21.14 -37.47 -11.91
CA ALA A 161 20.68 -36.09 -11.72
C ALA A 161 20.67 -35.67 -10.24
N ARG A 162 20.38 -36.60 -9.32
CA ARG A 162 20.44 -36.37 -7.87
C ARG A 162 21.87 -36.20 -7.35
N ALA A 163 22.84 -36.96 -7.87
CA ALA A 163 24.24 -36.83 -7.47
C ALA A 163 24.89 -35.50 -7.91
N GLY A 164 24.50 -34.99 -9.08
CA GLY A 164 24.92 -33.67 -9.56
C GLY A 164 24.31 -32.52 -8.75
N LEU A 165 23.02 -32.65 -8.37
CA LEU A 165 22.34 -31.68 -7.51
C LEU A 165 22.91 -31.68 -6.08
N ALA A 166 23.20 -32.86 -5.51
CA ALA A 166 23.80 -32.99 -4.19
C ALA A 166 25.19 -32.33 -4.10
N ARG A 167 26.04 -32.48 -5.13
CA ARG A 167 27.34 -31.81 -5.19
C ARG A 167 27.23 -30.29 -5.33
N ARG A 168 26.25 -29.78 -6.10
CA ARG A 168 26.00 -28.34 -6.21
C ARG A 168 25.44 -27.75 -4.91
N LEU A 169 24.59 -28.50 -4.21
CA LEU A 169 24.06 -28.11 -2.90
C LEU A 169 25.14 -28.12 -1.82
N ALA A 170 26.02 -29.13 -1.80
CA ALA A 170 27.15 -29.18 -0.86
C ALA A 170 28.14 -28.03 -1.08
N LYS A 171 28.43 -27.67 -2.34
CA LYS A 171 29.31 -26.54 -2.67
C LYS A 171 28.70 -25.17 -2.31
N ARG A 172 27.36 -25.06 -2.33
CA ARG A 172 26.65 -23.86 -1.88
C ARG A 172 26.68 -23.75 -0.34
N ARG A 173 26.48 -24.88 0.34
CA ARG A 173 26.51 -25.00 1.81
C ARG A 173 27.87 -24.62 2.41
N ASN A 174 28.98 -24.94 1.74
CA ASN A 174 30.32 -24.52 2.19
C ASN A 174 30.61 -23.03 1.97
N ARG A 175 29.90 -22.35 1.06
CA ARG A 175 30.04 -20.90 0.85
C ARG A 175 29.24 -20.10 1.87
N ASP A 176 28.19 -20.70 2.42
CA ASP A 176 27.38 -20.13 3.49
C ASP A 176 27.96 -20.46 4.89
N ALA A 177 29.02 -21.28 4.98
CA ALA A 177 29.67 -21.66 6.25
C ALA A 177 30.73 -20.66 6.74
N GLU A 178 31.17 -19.74 5.88
CA GLU A 178 31.89 -18.51 6.27
C GLU A 178 30.89 -17.38 6.56
N ALA A 179 29.75 -17.72 7.19
CA ALA A 179 28.78 -16.73 7.61
C ALA A 179 29.42 -15.83 8.68
N ASP A 180 29.35 -14.51 8.44
CA ASP A 180 29.56 -13.50 9.48
C ASP A 180 28.82 -13.91 10.77
N PRO A 181 29.36 -13.57 11.96
CA PRO A 181 28.72 -13.88 13.22
C PRO A 181 27.23 -13.52 13.16
N GLU A 182 26.36 -14.45 13.58
CA GLU A 182 24.91 -14.24 13.54
C GLU A 182 24.60 -12.84 14.09
N PRO A 183 23.89 -11.99 13.34
CA PRO A 183 23.59 -10.65 13.80
C PRO A 183 22.84 -10.77 15.12
N VAL A 184 23.39 -10.15 16.17
CA VAL A 184 22.76 -10.11 17.49
C VAL A 184 21.37 -9.52 17.29
N LEU A 185 20.34 -10.35 17.45
CA LEU A 185 18.95 -9.92 17.34
C LEU A 185 18.71 -8.85 18.41
N GLU A 186 18.36 -7.64 17.99
CA GLU A 186 17.90 -6.61 18.92
C GLU A 186 16.70 -7.19 19.68
N PRO A 187 16.67 -7.10 21.02
CA PRO A 187 15.55 -7.58 21.80
C PRO A 187 14.28 -6.88 21.33
N GLU A 188 13.23 -7.66 21.12
CA GLU A 188 11.91 -7.13 20.74
C GLU A 188 11.50 -6.02 21.71
N PRO A 189 11.16 -4.82 21.21
CA PRO A 189 10.80 -3.70 22.06
C PRO A 189 9.61 -4.07 22.95
N THR A 190 9.79 -3.93 24.26
CA THR A 190 8.72 -4.17 25.22
C THR A 190 7.84 -2.93 25.31
N TYR A 191 6.63 -3.02 24.78
CA TYR A 191 5.68 -1.92 24.82
C TYR A 191 4.92 -1.88 26.14
N ARG A 192 4.91 -0.72 26.80
CA ARG A 192 3.92 -0.45 27.84
C ARG A 192 2.59 -0.16 27.15
N GLN A 193 1.53 -0.86 27.56
CA GLN A 193 0.19 -0.59 27.05
C GLN A 193 -0.17 0.86 27.39
N PRO A 194 -0.50 1.70 26.38
CA PRO A 194 -0.84 3.07 26.64
C PRO A 194 -2.18 3.15 27.36
N LYS A 195 -2.36 4.17 28.21
CA LYS A 195 -3.62 4.38 28.92
C LYS A 195 -4.75 4.54 27.89
N PRO A 196 -5.91 3.86 28.07
CA PRO A 196 -7.05 4.04 27.17
C PRO A 196 -7.44 5.51 27.03
N LEU A 197 -7.87 5.89 25.83
CA LEU A 197 -8.42 7.22 25.58
C LEU A 197 -9.67 7.42 26.45
N PRO A 198 -9.84 8.57 27.15
CA PRO A 198 -11.02 8.84 27.97
C PRO A 198 -12.34 8.95 27.17
N GLY A 199 -12.29 9.01 25.85
CA GLY A 199 -13.45 9.03 24.97
C GLY A 199 -13.07 8.91 23.49
N ARG A 200 -14.08 8.91 22.62
CA ARG A 200 -13.91 8.90 21.16
C ARG A 200 -13.35 10.24 20.68
N LEU A 201 -12.39 10.22 19.75
CA LEU A 201 -11.85 11.45 19.15
C LEU A 201 -12.88 12.13 18.23
N SER A 202 -13.78 11.37 17.62
CA SER A 202 -14.89 11.92 16.84
C SER A 202 -15.87 12.74 17.68
N ALA A 203 -16.03 12.39 18.97
CA ALA A 203 -16.97 13.04 19.89
C ALA A 203 -16.46 14.36 20.47
N THR A 204 -15.19 14.71 20.26
CA THR A 204 -14.60 15.95 20.76
C THR A 204 -15.06 17.12 19.89
N SER A 205 -15.48 18.24 20.49
CA SER A 205 -15.74 19.47 19.76
C SER A 205 -14.48 19.98 19.06
N SER A 206 -14.56 20.59 17.88
CA SER A 206 -13.40 21.25 17.26
C SER A 206 -12.80 22.36 18.13
N PRO A 207 -11.49 22.69 17.99
CA PRO A 207 -10.85 23.74 18.78
C PRO A 207 -11.53 25.11 18.61
N ALA A 208 -11.90 25.76 19.72
CA ALA A 208 -12.54 27.08 19.68
C ALA A 208 -11.59 28.18 19.16
N ASN A 209 -10.30 28.08 19.47
CA ASN A 209 -9.23 28.93 18.95
C ASN A 209 -8.27 28.08 18.11
N LEU A 210 -8.53 27.98 16.80
CA LEU A 210 -7.74 27.12 15.92
C LEU A 210 -6.28 27.60 15.78
N ALA A 211 -6.05 28.92 15.73
CA ALA A 211 -4.71 29.48 15.62
C ALA A 211 -3.85 29.17 16.87
N GLY A 212 -4.42 29.36 18.07
CA GLY A 212 -3.75 29.01 19.32
C GLY A 212 -3.46 27.51 19.44
N TRP A 213 -4.45 26.67 19.08
CA TRP A 213 -4.28 25.22 19.05
C TRP A 213 -3.17 24.78 18.08
N CYS A 214 -3.09 25.37 16.89
CA CYS A 214 -2.02 25.09 15.92
C CYS A 214 -0.64 25.48 16.45
N ALA A 215 -0.52 26.62 17.14
CA ALA A 215 0.74 27.09 17.70
C ALA A 215 1.26 26.14 18.79
N GLU A 216 0.40 25.78 19.75
CA GLU A 216 0.75 24.85 20.83
C GLU A 216 1.13 23.46 20.30
N LEU A 217 0.40 22.96 19.31
CA LEU A 217 0.70 21.68 18.68
C LEU A 217 2.04 21.76 17.91
N GLY A 218 2.33 22.87 17.25
CA GLY A 218 3.59 23.10 16.56
C GLY A 218 4.80 23.01 17.48
N ASP A 219 4.71 23.55 18.69
CA ASP A 219 5.78 23.47 19.70
C ASP A 219 6.04 22.01 20.14
N ARG A 220 4.97 21.22 20.29
CA ARG A 220 5.07 19.79 20.64
C ARG A 220 5.63 18.96 19.49
N LEU A 221 5.22 19.23 18.24
CA LEU A 221 5.75 18.54 17.06
C LEU A 221 7.27 18.73 16.90
N ALA A 222 7.79 19.89 17.29
CA ALA A 222 9.23 20.16 17.27
C ALA A 222 10.02 19.30 18.27
N ALA A 223 9.38 18.83 19.34
CA ALA A 223 9.99 17.95 20.34
C ALA A 223 10.00 16.47 19.96
N LEU A 224 9.24 16.07 18.92
CA LEU A 224 9.17 14.67 18.50
C LEU A 224 10.53 14.15 17.99
N PRO A 225 10.90 12.90 18.33
CA PRO A 225 12.09 12.26 17.80
C PRO A 225 12.15 12.28 16.27
N ALA A 226 13.29 12.65 15.70
CA ALA A 226 13.47 12.81 14.26
C ALA A 226 13.58 11.47 13.48
N ASN A 227 13.55 10.33 14.17
CA ASN A 227 13.73 9.00 13.60
C ASN A 227 12.44 8.37 13.03
N MET A 228 11.30 9.05 13.17
CA MET A 228 10.00 8.58 12.67
C MET A 228 9.27 9.67 11.89
N SER A 229 8.34 9.25 11.02
CA SER A 229 7.59 10.15 10.12
C SER A 229 6.17 10.49 10.62
N TYR A 230 5.72 9.84 11.69
CA TYR A 230 4.44 10.03 12.38
C TYR A 230 3.19 10.18 11.47
N PRO A 231 2.93 9.23 10.55
CA PRO A 231 1.78 9.32 9.64
C PRO A 231 0.43 9.32 10.37
N ILE A 232 0.28 8.63 11.52
CA ILE A 232 -0.99 8.62 12.25
C ILE A 232 -1.27 10.03 12.79
N LEU A 233 -0.32 10.61 13.52
CA LEU A 233 -0.43 11.95 14.08
C LEU A 233 -0.67 12.99 12.98
N ARG A 234 0.11 12.94 11.89
CA ARG A 234 -0.05 13.85 10.75
C ARG A 234 -1.48 13.86 10.22
N ARG A 235 -2.06 12.68 9.99
CA ARG A 235 -3.40 12.53 9.40
C ARG A 235 -4.50 12.89 10.39
N LEU A 236 -4.37 12.53 11.66
CA LEU A 236 -5.32 12.92 12.70
C LEU A 236 -5.35 14.45 12.89
N VAL A 237 -4.18 15.09 12.91
CA VAL A 237 -4.07 16.56 13.04
C VAL A 237 -4.69 17.25 11.82
N ALA A 238 -4.36 16.80 10.61
CA ALA A 238 -4.98 17.33 9.39
C ALA A 238 -6.51 17.14 9.42
N ALA A 239 -7.00 15.97 9.87
CA ALA A 239 -8.43 15.71 10.00
C ALA A 239 -9.12 16.65 11.00
N VAL A 240 -8.49 16.96 12.15
CA VAL A 240 -9.03 17.93 13.12
C VAL A 240 -9.12 19.33 12.53
N VAL A 241 -8.12 19.76 11.76
CA VAL A 241 -8.15 21.07 11.06
C VAL A 241 -9.31 21.12 10.05
N VAL A 242 -9.47 20.07 9.24
CA VAL A 242 -10.56 19.97 8.25
C VAL A 242 -11.92 19.97 8.96
N ARG A 243 -12.08 19.20 10.05
CA ARG A 243 -13.31 19.20 10.87
C ARG A 243 -13.61 20.58 11.45
N ALA A 244 -12.60 21.28 11.97
CA ALA A 244 -12.78 22.63 12.51
C ALA A 244 -13.26 23.63 11.46
N ALA A 245 -12.77 23.53 10.22
CA ALA A 245 -13.28 24.33 9.10
C ALA A 245 -14.75 23.98 8.78
N LEU A 246 -15.12 22.69 8.76
CA LEU A 246 -16.49 22.24 8.53
C LEU A 246 -17.47 22.69 9.60
N ASP A 247 -17.07 22.67 10.87
CA ASP A 247 -17.92 23.08 12.01
C ASP A 247 -18.19 24.58 12.02
N LYS A 248 -17.30 25.38 11.42
CA LYS A 248 -17.53 26.80 11.12
C LYS A 248 -18.37 27.03 9.85
N GLY A 249 -19.01 25.99 9.32
CA GLY A 249 -19.84 26.06 8.11
C GLY A 249 -19.06 26.11 6.81
N ALA A 250 -17.78 25.68 6.82
CA ALA A 250 -16.83 25.87 5.73
C ALA A 250 -16.68 27.36 5.33
N VAL A 251 -16.90 28.27 6.29
CA VAL A 251 -16.54 29.68 6.11
C VAL A 251 -15.02 29.75 6.01
N ALA A 252 -14.53 30.67 5.17
CA ALA A 252 -13.11 30.93 5.03
C ALA A 252 -12.45 31.12 6.40
N LEU A 253 -11.31 30.46 6.62
CA LEU A 253 -10.52 30.65 7.82
C LEU A 253 -10.13 32.13 7.95
N THR A 254 -10.04 32.63 9.18
CA THR A 254 -9.47 33.99 9.37
C THR A 254 -8.01 34.00 8.90
N ALA A 255 -7.47 35.15 8.51
CA ALA A 255 -6.08 35.24 8.06
C ALA A 255 -5.07 34.70 9.09
N ALA A 256 -5.34 34.92 10.38
CA ALA A 256 -4.51 34.40 11.48
C ALA A 256 -4.59 32.87 11.58
N GLU A 257 -5.78 32.28 11.42
CA GLU A 257 -5.98 30.84 11.42
C GLU A 257 -5.37 30.18 10.19
N GLU A 258 -5.55 30.76 9.01
CA GLU A 258 -4.93 30.28 7.78
C GLU A 258 -3.40 30.28 7.90
N ALA A 259 -2.79 31.37 8.38
CA ALA A 259 -1.35 31.43 8.60
C ALA A 259 -0.87 30.37 9.62
N ALA A 260 -1.60 30.17 10.71
CA ALA A 260 -1.26 29.18 11.72
C ALA A 260 -1.38 27.74 11.20
N VAL A 261 -2.43 27.43 10.45
CA VAL A 261 -2.62 26.09 9.84
C VAL A 261 -1.54 25.82 8.79
N ARG A 262 -1.21 26.79 7.93
CA ARG A 262 -0.13 26.62 6.94
C ARG A 262 1.20 26.31 7.64
N LYS A 263 1.54 27.06 8.69
CA LYS A 263 2.75 26.82 9.50
C LYS A 263 2.73 25.40 10.09
N LEU A 264 1.60 24.97 10.65
CA LEU A 264 1.45 23.62 11.20
C LEU A 264 1.63 22.53 10.13
N PHE A 265 1.02 22.68 8.95
CA PHE A 265 1.17 21.72 7.86
C PHE A 265 2.60 21.63 7.33
N VAL A 266 3.31 22.76 7.25
CA VAL A 266 4.76 22.76 6.96
C VAL A 266 5.54 21.96 8.01
N GLN A 267 5.25 22.16 9.30
CA GLN A 267 5.92 21.40 10.38
C GLN A 267 5.61 19.90 10.31
N LEU A 268 4.36 19.51 10.03
CA LEU A 268 3.99 18.11 9.83
C LEU A 268 4.73 17.48 8.65
N TYR A 269 4.90 18.22 7.55
CA TYR A 269 5.72 17.77 6.42
C TYR A 269 7.19 17.59 6.82
N GLU A 270 7.77 18.53 7.55
CA GLU A 270 9.16 18.44 8.00
C GLU A 270 9.39 17.26 8.95
N VAL A 271 8.42 16.93 9.80
CA VAL A 271 8.44 15.70 10.61
C VAL A 271 8.47 14.46 9.72
N HIS A 272 7.58 14.38 8.71
CA HIS A 272 7.59 13.29 7.72
C HIS A 272 8.93 13.17 7.02
N ARG A 273 9.45 14.29 6.49
CA ARG A 273 10.69 14.38 5.72
C ARG A 273 11.88 13.88 6.53
N ARG A 274 12.06 14.36 7.77
CA ARG A 274 13.14 13.92 8.67
C ARG A 274 13.07 12.42 8.94
N GLY A 275 11.88 11.92 9.26
CA GLY A 275 11.67 10.49 9.47
C GLY A 275 11.97 9.65 8.23
N ALA A 276 11.55 10.10 7.05
CA ALA A 276 11.78 9.38 5.80
C ALA A 276 13.27 9.30 5.45
N VAL A 277 13.99 10.43 5.60
CA VAL A 277 15.45 10.50 5.42
C VAL A 277 16.19 9.62 6.43
N HIS A 278 15.75 9.63 7.68
CA HIS A 278 16.35 8.81 8.73
C HIS A 278 16.23 7.30 8.41
N LYS A 279 15.04 6.86 8.02
CA LYS A 279 14.77 5.46 7.65
C LYS A 279 15.58 5.06 6.41
N GLY A 280 15.59 5.92 5.38
CA GLY A 280 16.46 5.78 4.21
C GLY A 280 16.21 4.54 3.34
N MET A 281 15.10 3.82 3.57
CA MET A 281 14.73 2.62 2.85
C MET A 281 13.21 2.55 2.78
N MET A 282 12.68 1.96 1.71
CA MET A 282 11.23 1.77 1.53
C MET A 282 10.84 0.31 1.54
N ASP A 283 9.78 0.01 2.29
CA ASP A 283 8.99 -1.22 2.22
C ASP A 283 7.68 -0.89 1.47
N TYR A 284 7.62 -1.28 0.20
CA TYR A 284 6.44 -1.08 -0.61
C TYR A 284 5.54 -2.31 -0.59
N MET A 285 4.35 -2.17 -0.01
CA MET A 285 3.31 -3.19 -0.08
C MET A 285 2.71 -3.23 -1.49
N HIS A 286 3.16 -4.21 -2.27
CA HIS A 286 2.73 -4.40 -3.64
C HIS A 286 1.44 -5.21 -3.68
N VAL A 287 0.32 -4.48 -3.78
CA VAL A 287 -0.97 -5.06 -4.08
C VAL A 287 -1.09 -5.36 -5.58
N SER A 288 -1.24 -6.63 -5.92
CA SER A 288 -1.37 -7.07 -7.31
C SER A 288 -2.52 -6.35 -8.02
N LYS A 289 -2.20 -5.82 -9.20
CA LYS A 289 -3.11 -5.07 -10.08
C LYS A 289 -3.59 -3.73 -9.54
N SER A 290 -2.91 -3.21 -8.54
CA SER A 290 -3.06 -1.81 -8.13
C SER A 290 -2.02 -0.89 -8.76
N GLY A 291 -1.20 -1.36 -9.72
CA GLY A 291 -0.15 -0.54 -10.37
C GLY A 291 1.26 -0.74 -9.82
N GLY A 292 1.49 -1.75 -8.98
CA GLY A 292 2.79 -1.88 -8.29
C GLY A 292 3.98 -2.28 -9.16
N THR A 293 3.77 -2.81 -10.37
CA THR A 293 4.87 -2.83 -11.35
C THR A 293 5.28 -1.41 -11.75
N SER A 294 4.34 -0.56 -12.15
CA SER A 294 4.66 0.82 -12.54
C SER A 294 5.34 1.56 -11.39
N TRP A 295 4.94 1.30 -10.14
CA TRP A 295 5.64 1.79 -8.96
C TRP A 295 7.09 1.31 -8.87
N CYS A 296 7.33 0.01 -9.05
CA CYS A 296 8.67 -0.57 -9.05
C CYS A 296 9.60 0.06 -10.10
N HIS A 297 9.06 0.33 -11.29
CA HIS A 297 9.81 1.00 -12.35
C HIS A 297 9.98 2.49 -12.07
N ALA A 298 9.00 3.15 -11.46
CA ALA A 298 9.18 4.51 -10.96
C ALA A 298 10.32 4.54 -9.93
N ALA A 299 10.37 3.60 -8.99
CA ALA A 299 11.50 3.49 -8.05
C ALA A 299 12.85 3.36 -8.79
N GLN A 300 12.90 2.54 -9.84
CA GLN A 300 14.09 2.41 -10.69
C GLN A 300 14.48 3.72 -11.38
N LEU A 301 13.50 4.43 -11.98
CA LEU A 301 13.71 5.73 -12.65
C LEU A 301 14.15 6.83 -11.68
N ASN A 302 13.80 6.69 -10.39
CA ASN A 302 14.26 7.59 -9.34
C ASN A 302 15.61 7.16 -8.72
N GLY A 303 16.30 6.16 -9.26
CA GLY A 303 17.64 5.75 -8.79
C GLY A 303 17.64 4.87 -7.55
N CYS A 304 16.50 4.26 -7.19
CA CYS A 304 16.45 3.32 -6.08
C CYS A 304 17.22 2.03 -6.38
N THR A 305 17.73 1.39 -5.32
CA THR A 305 18.49 0.15 -5.40
C THR A 305 17.73 -0.98 -4.71
N THR A 306 17.79 -2.17 -5.30
CA THR A 306 17.18 -3.39 -4.77
C THR A 306 17.97 -4.60 -5.27
N GLN A 307 17.61 -5.82 -4.82
CA GLN A 307 18.25 -7.04 -5.29
C GLN A 307 18.19 -7.18 -6.82
N ARG A 308 17.04 -6.84 -7.42
CA ARG A 308 16.85 -6.86 -8.87
C ARG A 308 15.62 -6.07 -9.32
N PHE A 309 15.81 -5.16 -10.27
CA PHE A 309 14.74 -4.62 -11.11
C PHE A 309 14.64 -5.48 -12.37
N ASP A 310 13.66 -6.38 -12.45
CA ASP A 310 13.40 -7.06 -13.71
C ASP A 310 11.90 -7.25 -13.97
N LYS A 311 11.55 -7.37 -15.24
CA LYS A 311 10.15 -7.46 -15.67
C LYS A 311 9.35 -8.62 -15.04
N TYR A 312 10.02 -9.65 -14.51
CA TYR A 312 9.43 -10.84 -13.90
C TYR A 312 9.60 -10.90 -12.37
N HIS A 313 10.50 -10.11 -11.78
CA HIS A 313 10.73 -10.00 -10.34
C HIS A 313 10.46 -8.55 -9.97
N VAL A 314 9.36 -8.35 -9.27
CA VAL A 314 8.81 -7.03 -9.00
C VAL A 314 9.58 -6.37 -7.85
N CYS A 315 10.90 -6.23 -7.96
CA CYS A 315 11.77 -5.60 -6.96
C CYS A 315 11.70 -6.22 -5.56
N GLY A 316 11.37 -7.51 -5.47
CA GLY A 316 11.37 -8.25 -4.22
C GLY A 316 12.79 -8.69 -3.82
N VAL A 317 13.00 -8.89 -2.52
CA VAL A 317 14.20 -9.53 -1.97
C VAL A 317 13.89 -10.99 -1.69
N LYS A 318 14.58 -11.90 -2.37
CA LYS A 318 14.30 -13.34 -2.30
C LYS A 318 14.30 -13.90 -0.87
N ALA A 319 15.20 -13.41 -0.02
CA ALA A 319 15.35 -13.87 1.36
C ALA A 319 14.16 -13.52 2.25
N PHE A 320 13.28 -12.60 1.84
CA PHE A 320 12.14 -12.16 2.64
C PHE A 320 10.90 -13.03 2.43
N GLU A 321 10.91 -13.91 1.43
CA GLU A 321 9.79 -14.82 1.09
C GLU A 321 8.45 -14.12 0.80
N ASP A 322 8.49 -12.85 0.40
CA ASP A 322 7.32 -12.00 0.11
C ASP A 322 6.73 -12.23 -1.29
N LYS A 323 6.77 -13.47 -1.78
CA LYS A 323 6.20 -13.82 -3.06
C LYS A 323 4.69 -13.98 -2.95
N VAL A 324 4.00 -13.69 -4.05
CA VAL A 324 2.57 -13.87 -4.20
C VAL A 324 2.10 -15.29 -3.86
N ARG A 325 0.97 -15.38 -3.16
CA ARG A 325 0.34 -16.63 -2.71
C ARG A 325 -1.15 -16.65 -3.05
N TRP A 326 -1.44 -16.37 -4.32
CA TRP A 326 -2.80 -16.13 -4.80
C TRP A 326 -3.61 -17.41 -4.96
N VAL A 327 -2.96 -18.47 -5.44
CA VAL A 327 -3.64 -19.69 -5.89
C VAL A 327 -3.52 -20.78 -4.84
N ASP A 328 -4.62 -21.44 -4.52
CA ASP A 328 -4.61 -22.71 -3.80
C ASP A 328 -4.29 -23.83 -4.80
N GLY A 329 -3.08 -24.39 -4.68
CA GLY A 329 -2.60 -25.44 -5.57
C GLY A 329 -3.41 -26.72 -5.47
N ALA A 330 -3.81 -27.13 -4.27
CA ALA A 330 -4.57 -28.35 -4.06
C ALA A 330 -6.00 -28.21 -4.60
N ALA A 331 -6.63 -27.05 -4.40
CA ALA A 331 -7.93 -26.77 -4.99
C ALA A 331 -7.85 -26.70 -6.52
N HIS A 332 -6.81 -26.03 -7.06
CA HIS A 332 -6.58 -25.93 -8.50
C HIS A 332 -6.38 -27.32 -9.13
N GLU A 333 -5.51 -28.16 -8.58
CA GLU A 333 -5.27 -29.51 -9.09
C GLU A 333 -6.53 -30.37 -9.02
N ARG A 334 -7.25 -30.34 -7.89
CA ARG A 334 -8.50 -31.11 -7.72
C ARG A 334 -9.58 -30.71 -8.73
N ILE A 335 -9.72 -29.42 -9.03
CA ILE A 335 -10.79 -28.91 -9.90
C ILE A 335 -10.40 -29.05 -11.38
N THR A 336 -9.13 -28.83 -11.70
CA THR A 336 -8.68 -28.74 -13.10
C THR A 336 -8.00 -30.01 -13.61
N GLY A 337 -7.52 -30.88 -12.71
CA GLY A 337 -6.73 -32.06 -13.06
C GLY A 337 -5.30 -31.75 -13.51
N HIS A 338 -4.82 -30.51 -13.31
CA HIS A 338 -3.52 -30.05 -13.78
C HIS A 338 -2.57 -29.67 -12.64
N GLU A 339 -1.27 -29.74 -12.94
CA GLU A 339 -0.25 -29.36 -11.96
C GLU A 339 -0.40 -27.89 -11.52
N PRO A 340 -0.21 -27.60 -10.22
CA PRO A 340 -0.23 -26.24 -9.71
C PRO A 340 0.79 -25.32 -10.40
N THR A 341 0.47 -24.04 -10.50
CA THR A 341 1.39 -23.05 -11.09
C THR A 341 2.38 -22.51 -10.05
N ARG A 342 3.35 -21.71 -10.51
CA ARG A 342 4.31 -21.02 -9.63
C ARG A 342 3.67 -20.08 -8.58
N TRP A 343 2.39 -19.77 -8.70
CA TRP A 343 1.63 -18.92 -7.77
C TRP A 343 0.78 -19.70 -6.78
N SER A 344 0.84 -21.04 -6.88
CA SER A 344 0.08 -21.98 -6.06
C SER A 344 0.71 -22.16 -4.68
N LEU A 345 0.85 -21.05 -3.95
CA LEU A 345 1.45 -20.98 -2.62
C LEU A 345 0.42 -20.58 -1.54
N HIS A 346 -0.86 -20.43 -1.89
CA HIS A 346 -1.90 -20.24 -0.87
C HIS A 346 -1.92 -21.45 0.09
N GLY A 347 -2.22 -21.21 1.37
CA GLY A 347 -2.08 -22.18 2.45
C GLY A 347 -0.64 -22.38 2.95
N THR A 348 0.39 -21.85 2.26
CA THR A 348 1.77 -21.92 2.73
C THR A 348 2.13 -20.62 3.47
N LEU A 349 2.61 -20.72 4.71
CA LEU A 349 3.14 -19.59 5.50
C LEU A 349 4.57 -19.22 5.06
N ARG A 350 5.09 -18.08 5.51
CA ARG A 350 6.54 -17.84 5.44
C ARG A 350 7.26 -18.86 6.31
N ASN A 351 8.51 -19.17 5.97
CA ASN A 351 9.35 -19.95 6.86
C ASN A 351 9.50 -19.23 8.20
N ALA A 352 9.50 -19.96 9.32
CA ALA A 352 9.75 -19.41 10.66
C ALA A 352 11.10 -18.68 10.76
N THR A 353 12.06 -19.00 9.89
CA THR A 353 13.36 -18.31 9.79
C THR A 353 13.32 -17.07 8.88
N SER A 354 12.17 -16.68 8.34
CA SER A 354 12.07 -15.49 7.51
C SER A 354 12.37 -14.25 8.35
N PRO A 355 13.15 -13.29 7.83
CA PRO A 355 13.60 -12.16 8.63
C PRO A 355 12.41 -11.25 9.01
N GLY A 356 12.36 -10.86 10.28
CA GLY A 356 11.50 -9.77 10.77
C GLY A 356 12.01 -8.39 10.35
N CYS A 357 11.32 -7.32 10.77
CA CYS A 357 11.61 -5.96 10.33
C CYS A 357 13.07 -5.51 10.52
N SER A 358 13.65 -5.74 11.70
CA SER A 358 15.04 -5.34 11.99
C SER A 358 16.06 -6.11 11.16
N ALA A 359 15.88 -7.43 11.02
CA ALA A 359 16.74 -8.28 10.21
C ALA A 359 16.65 -7.93 8.71
N ARG A 360 15.44 -7.61 8.21
CA ARG A 360 15.24 -7.09 6.84
C ARG A 360 16.02 -5.78 6.65
N ALA A 361 15.91 -4.86 7.60
CA ALA A 361 16.60 -3.57 7.54
C ALA A 361 18.13 -3.72 7.57
N ALA A 362 18.66 -4.60 8.42
CA ALA A 362 20.07 -4.93 8.46
C ALA A 362 20.56 -5.49 7.11
N MET A 363 19.81 -6.42 6.52
CA MET A 363 20.12 -6.99 5.20
C MET A 363 20.11 -5.92 4.10
N MET A 364 19.09 -5.06 4.07
CA MET A 364 18.98 -3.98 3.09
C MET A 364 20.18 -3.03 3.17
N ARG A 365 20.56 -2.60 4.39
CA ARG A 365 21.75 -1.77 4.63
C ARG A 365 23.05 -2.45 4.21
N ALA A 366 23.24 -3.71 4.60
CA ALA A 366 24.43 -4.49 4.27
C ALA A 366 24.63 -4.64 2.74
N ASN A 367 23.54 -4.64 1.97
CA ASN A 367 23.58 -4.74 0.51
C ASN A 367 23.45 -3.38 -0.21
N GLY A 368 23.35 -2.26 0.52
CA GLY A 368 23.12 -0.94 -0.06
C GLY A 368 21.81 -0.83 -0.86
N TRP A 369 20.78 -1.56 -0.45
CA TRP A 369 19.44 -1.49 -1.04
C TRP A 369 18.59 -0.44 -0.33
N THR A 370 17.90 0.40 -1.09
CA THR A 370 17.02 1.46 -0.59
C THR A 370 15.54 1.17 -0.83
N TYR A 371 15.21 0.11 -1.58
CA TYR A 371 13.86 -0.20 -1.96
C TYR A 371 13.63 -1.71 -2.04
N TYR A 372 12.51 -2.19 -1.55
CA TYR A 372 11.99 -3.50 -1.90
C TYR A 372 10.47 -3.48 -1.96
N SER A 373 9.91 -4.45 -2.70
CA SER A 373 8.48 -4.71 -2.66
C SER A 373 8.16 -5.99 -1.88
N ASN A 374 7.03 -5.94 -1.19
CA ASN A 374 6.41 -7.06 -0.52
C ASN A 374 5.09 -7.40 -1.24
N GLU A 375 5.01 -8.56 -1.91
CA GLU A 375 3.81 -8.96 -2.66
C GLU A 375 2.90 -9.95 -1.90
N TYR A 376 3.15 -10.16 -0.61
CA TYR A 376 2.44 -11.15 0.18
C TYR A 376 1.55 -10.51 1.27
N THR A 377 2.09 -10.30 2.46
CA THR A 377 1.41 -9.63 3.59
C THR A 377 2.40 -8.78 4.35
N LEU A 378 1.93 -7.91 5.25
CA LEU A 378 2.83 -7.35 6.26
C LEU A 378 3.53 -8.45 7.08
N THR A 379 4.70 -8.11 7.62
CA THR A 379 5.50 -9.00 8.48
C THR A 379 4.77 -9.34 9.77
N GLY A 380 5.10 -10.51 10.32
CA GLY A 380 4.40 -11.04 11.50
C GLY A 380 3.02 -11.57 11.14
N GLY A 381 2.11 -11.58 12.12
CA GLY A 381 0.72 -11.97 11.90
C GLY A 381 0.47 -13.43 11.52
N ALA A 382 1.45 -14.32 11.70
CA ALA A 382 1.34 -15.74 11.30
C ALA A 382 0.35 -16.51 12.20
N ALA A 383 0.35 -16.23 13.50
CA ALA A 383 -0.57 -16.83 14.45
C ALA A 383 -1.90 -16.07 14.55
N ALA A 384 -1.84 -14.74 14.57
CA ALA A 384 -3.00 -13.87 14.74
C ALA A 384 -2.71 -12.46 14.20
N MET A 385 -3.74 -11.71 13.79
CA MET A 385 -3.57 -10.37 13.19
C MET A 385 -2.98 -9.33 14.16
N GLU A 386 -3.15 -9.56 15.46
CA GLU A 386 -2.66 -8.73 16.56
C GLU A 386 -1.12 -8.59 16.54
N ASP A 387 -0.43 -9.58 15.96
CA ASP A 387 1.02 -9.67 15.84
C ASP A 387 1.55 -9.12 14.49
N VAL A 388 0.68 -8.55 13.66
CA VAL A 388 1.11 -7.85 12.45
C VAL A 388 1.97 -6.67 12.83
N GLU A 389 3.08 -6.52 12.12
CA GLU A 389 4.01 -5.41 12.28
C GLU A 389 4.11 -4.60 11.00
N LEU A 390 3.86 -3.30 11.13
CA LEU A 390 4.29 -2.32 10.15
C LEU A 390 5.74 -1.94 10.49
N CYS A 391 6.70 -2.18 9.60
CA CYS A 391 8.13 -1.95 9.86
C CYS A 391 8.53 -0.45 9.92
N SER A 392 7.67 0.41 10.49
CA SER A 392 7.74 1.87 10.41
C SER A 392 8.94 2.49 11.14
N ARG A 393 9.62 1.76 12.02
CA ARG A 393 10.90 2.19 12.63
C ARG A 393 12.08 2.12 11.67
N HIS A 394 12.00 1.25 10.66
CA HIS A 394 13.13 0.94 9.79
C HIS A 394 12.90 1.35 8.34
N PHE A 395 11.64 1.42 7.91
CA PHE A 395 11.27 1.66 6.52
C PHE A 395 10.21 2.74 6.40
N VAL A 396 10.35 3.55 5.35
CA VAL A 396 9.22 4.28 4.77
C VAL A 396 8.28 3.23 4.18
N THR A 397 7.09 3.12 4.73
CA THR A 397 6.08 2.16 4.31
C THR A 397 5.17 2.80 3.27
N ALA A 398 4.94 2.10 2.16
CA ALA A 398 4.14 2.63 1.06
C ALA A 398 3.14 1.59 0.55
N ILE A 399 1.96 2.05 0.12
CA ILE A 399 0.95 1.20 -0.52
C ILE A 399 0.20 1.98 -1.60
N LEU A 400 -0.08 1.30 -2.71
CA LEU A 400 -0.88 1.81 -3.82
C LEU A 400 -2.25 1.12 -3.78
N PHE A 401 -3.31 1.90 -3.65
CA PHE A 401 -4.70 1.45 -3.62
C PHE A 401 -5.33 1.57 -5.00
N ARG A 402 -6.30 0.70 -5.26
CA ARG A 402 -7.11 0.69 -6.46
C ARG A 402 -8.52 0.31 -6.06
N ASP A 403 -9.53 0.76 -6.79
CA ASP A 403 -10.90 0.30 -6.62
C ASP A 403 -10.93 -1.25 -6.54
N PRO A 404 -11.46 -1.84 -5.47
CA PRO A 404 -11.31 -3.28 -5.22
C PRO A 404 -11.99 -4.15 -6.28
N VAL A 405 -13.07 -3.65 -6.89
CA VAL A 405 -13.81 -4.34 -7.96
C VAL A 405 -13.03 -4.31 -9.28
N ALA A 406 -12.53 -3.13 -9.67
CA ALA A 406 -11.66 -2.97 -10.83
C ALA A 406 -10.36 -3.77 -10.68
N ARG A 407 -9.78 -3.79 -9.48
CA ARG A 407 -8.61 -4.61 -9.12
C ARG A 407 -8.93 -6.10 -9.27
N LEU A 408 -10.05 -6.58 -8.73
CA LEU A 408 -10.51 -7.98 -8.86
C LEU A 408 -10.61 -8.38 -10.34
N ALA A 409 -11.35 -7.62 -11.14
CA ALA A 409 -11.52 -7.91 -12.56
C ALA A 409 -10.17 -7.92 -13.31
N SER A 410 -9.29 -6.96 -13.00
CA SER A 410 -7.93 -6.92 -13.56
C SER A 410 -7.08 -8.12 -13.15
N HIS A 411 -7.25 -8.62 -11.92
CA HIS A 411 -6.51 -9.77 -11.39
C HIS A 411 -6.98 -11.08 -12.03
N LEU A 412 -8.29 -11.30 -12.16
CA LEU A 412 -8.82 -12.48 -12.85
C LEU A 412 -8.35 -12.53 -14.31
N ARG A 413 -8.39 -11.39 -15.03
CA ARG A 413 -7.85 -11.29 -16.40
C ARG A 413 -6.38 -11.68 -16.46
N PHE A 414 -5.59 -11.22 -15.50
CA PHE A 414 -4.17 -11.51 -15.44
C PHE A 414 -3.88 -12.99 -15.14
N LEU A 415 -4.61 -13.60 -14.22
CA LEU A 415 -4.50 -15.03 -13.95
C LEU A 415 -4.80 -15.83 -15.23
N LEU A 416 -5.92 -15.54 -15.90
CA LEU A 416 -6.31 -16.21 -17.15
C LEU A 416 -5.25 -16.06 -18.27
N LEU A 417 -4.70 -14.86 -18.45
CA LEU A 417 -3.64 -14.61 -19.44
C LEU A 417 -2.41 -15.50 -19.21
N HIS A 418 -1.98 -15.62 -17.95
CA HIS A 418 -0.81 -16.43 -17.63
C HIS A 418 -1.09 -17.93 -17.60
N TYR A 419 -2.27 -18.36 -17.14
CA TYR A 419 -2.66 -19.76 -17.25
C TYR A 419 -2.73 -20.21 -18.70
N SER A 420 -3.32 -19.40 -19.60
CA SER A 420 -3.34 -19.68 -21.04
C SER A 420 -1.93 -19.93 -21.58
N ARG A 421 -0.95 -19.11 -21.18
CA ARG A 421 0.46 -19.32 -21.52
C ARG A 421 1.01 -20.63 -20.96
N PHE A 422 0.90 -20.85 -19.65
CA PHE A 422 1.49 -22.04 -19.01
C PHE A 422 0.90 -23.33 -19.59
N MET A 423 -0.39 -23.35 -19.86
CA MET A 423 -1.07 -24.52 -20.42
C MET A 423 -0.68 -24.76 -21.88
N LYS A 424 -0.53 -23.70 -22.69
CA LYS A 424 0.00 -23.83 -24.07
C LYS A 424 1.45 -24.35 -24.09
N GLU A 425 2.28 -23.92 -23.13
CA GLU A 425 3.65 -24.44 -22.98
C GLU A 425 3.68 -25.94 -22.63
N GLN A 426 2.58 -26.52 -22.13
CA GLN A 426 2.45 -27.94 -21.82
C GLN A 426 1.92 -28.81 -22.97
N GLY A 427 1.30 -28.21 -24.00
CA GLY A 427 0.80 -28.90 -25.20
C GLY A 427 -0.62 -28.46 -25.63
N GLU A 428 -1.01 -28.80 -26.87
CA GLU A 428 -2.31 -28.41 -27.45
C GLU A 428 -3.51 -29.00 -26.70
N ALA A 429 -3.39 -30.25 -26.22
CA ALA A 429 -4.43 -30.92 -25.44
C ALA A 429 -4.69 -30.21 -24.10
N GLN A 430 -3.63 -29.77 -23.40
CA GLN A 430 -3.77 -28.96 -22.18
C GLN A 430 -4.37 -27.58 -22.50
N GLY A 431 -4.05 -27.00 -23.66
CA GLY A 431 -4.70 -25.78 -24.14
C GLY A 431 -6.22 -25.92 -24.26
N ALA A 432 -6.71 -27.00 -24.87
CA ALA A 432 -8.16 -27.27 -24.99
C ALA A 432 -8.83 -27.48 -23.61
N ALA A 433 -8.15 -28.17 -22.68
CA ALA A 433 -8.64 -28.38 -21.32
C ALA A 433 -8.74 -27.07 -20.53
N PHE A 434 -7.78 -26.15 -20.67
CA PHE A 434 -7.83 -24.81 -20.09
C PHE A 434 -9.13 -24.07 -20.47
N TYR A 435 -9.45 -24.04 -21.75
CA TYR A 435 -10.66 -23.37 -22.24
C TYR A 435 -11.92 -23.99 -21.63
N LYS A 436 -11.99 -25.32 -21.51
CA LYS A 436 -13.13 -26.01 -20.90
C LYS A 436 -13.29 -25.67 -19.42
N THR A 437 -12.18 -25.65 -18.67
CA THR A 437 -12.18 -25.39 -17.23
C THR A 437 -12.58 -23.96 -16.89
N TYR A 438 -12.04 -22.97 -17.61
CA TYR A 438 -12.25 -21.56 -17.26
C TYR A 438 -13.45 -20.90 -17.97
N ALA A 439 -13.95 -21.44 -19.08
CA ALA A 439 -15.09 -20.85 -19.82
C ALA A 439 -16.41 -20.83 -19.02
N ASN A 440 -16.50 -21.55 -17.89
CA ASN A 440 -17.67 -21.57 -17.01
C ASN A 440 -17.29 -21.43 -15.53
N ALA A 441 -16.14 -20.82 -15.25
CA ALA A 441 -15.68 -20.62 -13.89
C ALA A 441 -16.59 -19.63 -13.15
N ASN A 442 -17.45 -20.17 -12.27
CA ASN A 442 -18.37 -19.40 -11.43
C ASN A 442 -17.67 -18.85 -10.17
N ALA A 443 -18.41 -18.10 -9.34
CA ALA A 443 -17.83 -17.52 -8.12
C ALA A 443 -17.24 -18.57 -7.16
N SER A 444 -17.92 -19.71 -7.00
CA SER A 444 -17.45 -20.80 -6.13
C SER A 444 -16.13 -21.41 -6.62
N PHE A 445 -15.93 -21.52 -7.94
CA PHE A 445 -14.65 -21.91 -8.52
C PHE A 445 -13.54 -20.94 -8.10
N TRP A 446 -13.76 -19.64 -8.26
CA TRP A 446 -12.73 -18.64 -7.97
C TRP A 446 -12.45 -18.50 -6.47
N HIS A 447 -13.44 -18.66 -5.62
CA HIS A 447 -13.25 -18.75 -4.16
C HIS A 447 -12.35 -19.93 -3.77
N ALA A 448 -12.51 -21.08 -4.43
CA ALA A 448 -11.68 -22.24 -4.15
C ALA A 448 -10.26 -22.07 -4.69
N VAL A 449 -10.11 -21.57 -5.93
CA VAL A 449 -8.81 -21.51 -6.62
C VAL A 449 -7.98 -20.31 -6.22
N ALA A 450 -8.60 -19.15 -5.97
CA ALA A 450 -7.90 -17.90 -5.69
C ALA A 450 -8.51 -17.14 -4.50
N PRO A 451 -8.65 -17.77 -3.32
CA PRO A 451 -9.44 -17.26 -2.19
C PRO A 451 -9.07 -15.84 -1.78
N ALA A 452 -7.77 -15.55 -1.60
CA ALA A 452 -7.32 -14.21 -1.22
C ALA A 452 -7.63 -13.16 -2.30
N VAL A 453 -7.59 -13.55 -3.58
CA VAL A 453 -7.93 -12.65 -4.71
C VAL A 453 -9.40 -12.29 -4.71
N THR A 454 -10.27 -13.19 -4.28
CA THR A 454 -11.73 -13.05 -4.42
C THR A 454 -12.45 -12.66 -3.15
N ASP A 455 -11.73 -12.41 -2.05
CA ASP A 455 -12.34 -12.03 -0.78
C ASP A 455 -11.43 -11.06 -0.01
N ASN A 456 -11.74 -9.76 -0.04
CA ASN A 456 -11.08 -8.72 0.75
C ASN A 456 -9.53 -8.73 0.68
N TYR A 457 -8.98 -8.68 -0.54
CA TYR A 457 -7.55 -8.76 -0.82
C TYR A 457 -6.70 -7.72 -0.06
N PHE A 458 -7.14 -6.47 0.05
CA PHE A 458 -6.40 -5.43 0.78
C PHE A 458 -6.35 -5.75 2.27
N ALA A 459 -7.48 -6.06 2.89
CA ALA A 459 -7.51 -6.45 4.30
C ALA A 459 -6.61 -7.66 4.58
N ARG A 460 -6.66 -8.68 3.71
CA ARG A 460 -5.77 -9.86 3.79
C ARG A 460 -4.29 -9.49 3.68
N THR A 461 -3.95 -8.56 2.81
CA THR A 461 -2.58 -8.07 2.63
C THR A 461 -2.09 -7.32 3.89
N LEU A 462 -2.95 -6.49 4.46
CA LEU A 462 -2.63 -5.63 5.60
C LEU A 462 -2.63 -6.35 6.94
N LEU A 463 -3.38 -7.44 7.09
CA LEU A 463 -3.60 -8.11 8.38
C LEU A 463 -2.81 -9.41 8.58
N GLY A 464 -1.73 -9.60 7.80
CA GLY A 464 -0.78 -10.69 8.02
C GLY A 464 -1.26 -12.06 7.53
N GLU A 465 -0.44 -13.09 7.76
CA GLU A 465 -0.64 -14.40 7.14
C GLU A 465 -1.88 -15.14 7.67
N ALA A 466 -2.21 -14.98 8.96
CA ALA A 466 -3.40 -15.59 9.55
C ALA A 466 -4.68 -15.13 8.85
N VAL A 467 -4.79 -13.83 8.56
CA VAL A 467 -5.95 -13.28 7.83
C VAL A 467 -5.85 -13.58 6.34
N TRP A 468 -4.65 -13.58 5.76
CA TRP A 468 -4.47 -13.96 4.35
C TRP A 468 -5.01 -15.34 4.03
N HIS A 469 -4.77 -16.31 4.91
CA HIS A 469 -5.23 -17.70 4.75
C HIS A 469 -6.56 -18.01 5.43
N ALA A 470 -7.24 -17.01 5.98
CA ALA A 470 -8.56 -17.21 6.59
C ALA A 470 -9.59 -17.69 5.54
N PRO A 471 -10.58 -18.52 5.91
CA PRO A 471 -11.60 -18.99 4.96
C PRO A 471 -12.31 -17.85 4.23
N VAL A 472 -12.75 -18.09 2.99
CA VAL A 472 -13.52 -17.11 2.23
C VAL A 472 -14.82 -16.76 2.97
N GLY A 473 -15.14 -15.47 3.07
CA GLY A 473 -16.32 -14.95 3.76
C GLY A 473 -16.18 -14.85 5.28
N SER A 474 -15.02 -15.20 5.84
CA SER A 474 -14.77 -15.10 7.29
C SER A 474 -14.39 -13.68 7.74
N LEU A 475 -14.01 -12.80 6.81
CA LEU A 475 -13.64 -11.42 7.12
C LEU A 475 -14.89 -10.58 7.37
N SER A 476 -15.17 -10.27 8.63
CA SER A 476 -16.24 -9.34 9.02
C SER A 476 -15.74 -7.90 9.19
N PRO A 477 -16.54 -6.87 8.84
CA PRO A 477 -16.24 -5.47 9.13
C PRO A 477 -15.98 -5.20 10.61
N ALA A 478 -16.79 -5.75 11.51
CA ALA A 478 -16.68 -5.50 12.96
C ALA A 478 -15.30 -5.90 13.54
N ARG A 479 -14.73 -7.01 13.07
CA ARG A 479 -13.46 -7.55 13.56
C ARG A 479 -12.24 -7.01 12.81
N HIS A 480 -12.28 -6.99 11.48
CA HIS A 480 -11.07 -6.81 10.67
C HIS A 480 -10.88 -5.37 10.21
N LEU A 481 -11.97 -4.65 9.95
CA LEU A 481 -11.88 -3.29 9.41
C LEU A 481 -11.16 -2.31 10.35
N PRO A 482 -11.41 -2.28 11.68
CA PRO A 482 -10.68 -1.38 12.57
C PRO A 482 -9.16 -1.60 12.55
N ALA A 483 -8.72 -2.87 12.56
CA ALA A 483 -7.31 -3.22 12.48
C ALA A 483 -6.72 -2.77 11.13
N ALA A 484 -7.38 -3.10 10.01
CA ALA A 484 -6.85 -2.78 8.69
C ALA A 484 -6.80 -1.26 8.46
N ARG A 485 -7.79 -0.51 8.96
CA ARG A 485 -7.78 0.97 8.93
C ARG A 485 -6.60 1.54 9.72
N LEU A 486 -6.28 0.97 10.88
CA LEU A 486 -5.18 1.42 11.70
C LEU A 486 -3.81 1.15 11.05
N VAL A 487 -3.62 -0.03 10.46
CA VAL A 487 -2.42 -0.34 9.66
C VAL A 487 -2.29 0.65 8.49
N LEU A 488 -3.38 0.90 7.77
CA LEU A 488 -3.39 1.83 6.64
C LEU A 488 -3.05 3.26 7.08
N LEU A 489 -3.63 3.72 8.19
CA LEU A 489 -3.36 5.02 8.80
C LEU A 489 -1.90 5.15 9.26
N GLY A 490 -1.27 4.04 9.66
CA GLY A 490 0.16 3.98 10.00
C GLY A 490 1.11 3.93 8.81
N THR A 491 0.62 3.67 7.59
CA THR A 491 1.49 3.55 6.40
C THR A 491 1.95 4.93 5.94
N ASP A 492 3.26 5.16 5.80
CA ASP A 492 3.83 6.50 5.54
C ASP A 492 3.28 7.15 4.26
N LEU A 493 3.12 6.36 3.19
CA LEU A 493 2.57 6.78 1.90
C LEU A 493 1.40 5.90 1.47
N VAL A 494 0.23 6.50 1.35
CA VAL A 494 -0.96 5.85 0.79
C VAL A 494 -1.36 6.60 -0.45
N VAL A 495 -1.28 5.94 -1.60
CA VAL A 495 -1.60 6.56 -2.89
C VAL A 495 -2.77 5.80 -3.50
N PRO A 496 -3.94 6.41 -3.71
CA PRO A 496 -4.98 5.80 -4.53
C PRO A 496 -4.61 5.95 -6.00
N LEU A 497 -4.89 4.95 -6.83
CA LEU A 497 -4.51 4.92 -8.24
C LEU A 497 -5.42 5.85 -9.07
N GLU A 498 -6.70 5.93 -8.70
CA GLU A 498 -7.74 6.65 -9.45
C GLU A 498 -7.90 8.13 -9.07
N VAL A 499 -7.00 8.70 -8.27
CA VAL A 499 -6.99 10.16 -8.04
C VAL A 499 -6.39 10.89 -9.25
N ALA A 500 -6.66 12.19 -9.33
CA ALA A 500 -6.07 13.03 -10.36
C ALA A 500 -4.53 12.91 -10.38
N PRO A 501 -3.89 12.80 -11.55
CA PRO A 501 -2.43 12.64 -11.65
C PRO A 501 -1.63 13.71 -10.88
N ALA A 502 -2.11 14.96 -10.84
CA ALA A 502 -1.46 16.02 -10.07
C ALA A 502 -1.40 15.70 -8.56
N VAL A 503 -2.42 15.02 -8.01
CA VAL A 503 -2.46 14.60 -6.61
C VAL A 503 -1.45 13.47 -6.39
N SER A 504 -1.49 12.41 -7.18
CA SER A 504 -0.56 11.28 -7.02
C SER A 504 0.89 11.68 -7.24
N SER A 505 1.18 12.52 -8.25
CA SER A 505 2.52 13.06 -8.48
C SER A 505 3.01 13.94 -7.33
N LEU A 506 2.15 14.78 -6.74
CA LEU A 506 2.50 15.56 -5.56
C LEU A 506 2.77 14.65 -4.35
N LEU A 507 1.94 13.63 -4.13
CA LEU A 507 2.14 12.64 -3.06
C LEU A 507 3.48 11.91 -3.19
N LEU A 508 3.90 11.52 -4.40
CA LEU A 508 5.20 10.86 -4.61
C LEU A 508 6.38 11.83 -4.50
N ARG A 509 6.25 13.00 -5.10
CA ARG A 509 7.32 14.01 -5.09
C ARG A 509 7.62 14.48 -3.68
N TRP A 510 6.61 14.72 -2.86
CA TRP A 510 6.78 15.20 -1.49
C TRP A 510 6.93 14.05 -0.49
N GLY A 511 6.23 12.96 -0.71
CA GLY A 511 6.22 11.81 0.19
C GLY A 511 7.47 10.92 0.09
N ALA A 512 7.98 10.68 -1.13
CA ALA A 512 9.16 9.86 -1.37
C ALA A 512 10.37 10.65 -1.89
N GLY A 513 10.17 11.92 -2.30
CA GLY A 513 11.22 12.68 -2.99
C GLY A 513 11.38 12.28 -4.46
N TRP A 514 10.36 11.65 -5.06
CA TRP A 514 10.44 11.07 -6.40
C TRP A 514 9.91 12.04 -7.46
N PRO A 515 10.76 12.62 -8.33
CA PRO A 515 10.31 13.40 -9.47
C PRO A 515 9.57 12.55 -10.52
N ALA A 516 9.94 11.28 -10.71
CA ALA A 516 9.20 10.36 -11.57
C ALA A 516 8.14 9.60 -10.77
N SER A 517 6.93 9.55 -11.30
CA SER A 517 5.77 8.90 -10.71
C SER A 517 5.42 7.60 -11.43
N PHE A 518 4.51 6.79 -10.86
CA PHE A 518 3.96 5.65 -11.59
C PHE A 518 3.10 6.06 -12.78
N THR A 519 2.64 7.32 -12.85
CA THR A 519 1.89 7.82 -14.02
C THR A 519 2.79 8.10 -15.20
N ASP A 520 4.10 8.28 -14.98
CA ASP A 520 5.08 8.44 -16.04
C ASP A 520 5.50 7.10 -16.66
N VAL A 521 5.20 5.98 -16.00
CA VAL A 521 5.58 4.63 -16.44
C VAL A 521 4.43 3.93 -17.16
N HIS A 522 4.65 3.54 -18.42
CA HIS A 522 3.61 2.94 -19.28
C HIS A 522 3.89 1.52 -19.76
N ASP A 523 4.85 0.82 -19.18
CA ASP A 523 5.46 -0.36 -19.80
C ASP A 523 4.72 -1.70 -19.60
N LYS A 524 3.64 -1.73 -18.77
CA LYS A 524 2.84 -2.94 -18.55
C LYS A 524 1.34 -2.71 -18.66
N ASN A 525 0.91 -2.28 -19.84
CA ASN A 525 -0.51 -2.23 -20.17
C ASN A 525 -1.07 -3.66 -20.38
N ILE A 526 -2.23 -3.94 -19.78
CA ILE A 526 -2.94 -5.22 -19.96
C ILE A 526 -3.25 -5.49 -21.44
N ALA A 527 -3.51 -4.46 -22.23
CA ALA A 527 -3.76 -4.56 -23.66
C ALA A 527 -2.50 -5.06 -24.41
N GLU A 528 -1.32 -4.59 -24.01
CA GLU A 528 -0.05 -5.08 -24.57
C GLU A 528 0.22 -6.53 -24.18
N LEU A 529 -0.10 -6.92 -22.93
CA LEU A 529 -0.02 -8.31 -22.50
C LEU A 529 -1.00 -9.22 -23.27
N GLN A 530 -2.23 -8.76 -23.52
CA GLN A 530 -3.22 -9.47 -24.34
C GLN A 530 -2.72 -9.66 -25.77
N ALA A 531 -2.17 -8.61 -26.38
CA ALA A 531 -1.57 -8.68 -27.70
C ALA A 531 -0.36 -9.63 -27.71
N HIS A 532 0.49 -9.56 -26.69
CA HIS A 532 1.67 -10.43 -26.56
C HIS A 532 1.31 -11.91 -26.43
N PHE A 533 0.24 -12.24 -25.72
CA PHE A 533 -0.23 -13.62 -25.55
C PHE A 533 -1.23 -14.08 -26.62
N ALA A 534 -1.63 -13.19 -27.53
CA ALA A 534 -2.68 -13.43 -28.52
C ALA A 534 -3.92 -14.11 -27.89
N PHE A 535 -4.36 -13.58 -26.74
CA PHE A 535 -5.43 -14.17 -25.94
C PHE A 535 -6.32 -13.07 -25.36
N ASP A 536 -7.63 -13.19 -25.61
CA ASP A 536 -8.64 -12.37 -24.96
C ASP A 536 -9.19 -13.10 -23.73
N PRO A 537 -8.93 -12.61 -22.50
CA PRO A 537 -9.46 -13.24 -21.29
C PRO A 537 -10.96 -12.97 -21.08
N ARG A 538 -11.56 -11.98 -21.77
CA ARG A 538 -12.93 -11.53 -21.48
C ARG A 538 -13.99 -12.64 -21.57
N PRO A 539 -13.97 -13.53 -22.58
CA PRO A 539 -14.94 -14.63 -22.67
C PRO A 539 -14.81 -15.69 -21.57
N TYR A 540 -13.73 -15.65 -20.77
CA TYR A 540 -13.42 -16.62 -19.71
C TYR A 540 -13.51 -16.01 -18.31
N LEU A 541 -13.95 -14.74 -18.22
CA LEU A 541 -14.30 -14.16 -16.94
C LEU A 541 -15.64 -14.74 -16.46
N PRO A 542 -15.90 -14.75 -15.14
CA PRO A 542 -17.21 -15.13 -14.63
C PRO A 542 -18.33 -14.34 -15.30
N GLY A 543 -19.49 -14.97 -15.47
CA GLY A 543 -20.69 -14.26 -15.92
C GLY A 543 -21.07 -13.14 -14.96
N GLU A 544 -21.93 -12.22 -15.39
CA GLU A 544 -22.31 -11.05 -14.59
C GLU A 544 -22.80 -11.42 -13.16
N PRO A 545 -23.68 -12.42 -12.94
CA PRO A 545 -24.12 -12.77 -11.59
C PRO A 545 -22.96 -13.20 -10.68
N ASP A 546 -22.02 -13.98 -11.22
CA ASP A 546 -20.85 -14.44 -10.48
C ASP A 546 -19.85 -13.32 -10.23
N MET A 547 -19.57 -12.46 -11.22
CA MET A 547 -18.71 -11.29 -11.03
C MET A 547 -19.30 -10.34 -9.99
N ARG A 548 -20.62 -10.14 -9.99
CA ARG A 548 -21.31 -9.33 -8.98
C ARG A 548 -21.11 -9.92 -7.59
N ARG A 549 -21.35 -11.23 -7.43
CA ARG A 549 -21.09 -11.93 -6.15
C ARG A 549 -19.65 -11.74 -5.66
N LEU A 550 -18.67 -12.01 -6.52
CA LEU A 550 -17.25 -11.83 -6.16
C LEU A 550 -16.91 -10.37 -5.80
N SER A 551 -17.60 -9.41 -6.43
CA SER A 551 -17.45 -7.98 -6.14
C SER A 551 -18.08 -7.62 -4.80
N ASP A 552 -19.30 -8.10 -4.54
CA ASP A 552 -20.03 -7.91 -3.28
C ASP A 552 -19.23 -8.45 -2.09
N ASP A 553 -18.48 -9.54 -2.28
CA ASP A 553 -17.59 -10.10 -1.25
C ASP A 553 -16.39 -9.17 -0.91
N GLN A 554 -15.97 -8.26 -1.82
CA GLN A 554 -14.91 -7.27 -1.55
C GLN A 554 -15.42 -6.05 -0.76
N LEU A 555 -16.66 -5.62 -1.00
CA LEU A 555 -17.09 -4.28 -0.63
C LEU A 555 -17.16 -4.02 0.89
N PRO A 556 -17.59 -4.95 1.76
CA PRO A 556 -17.77 -4.69 3.18
C PRO A 556 -16.50 -4.25 3.91
N VAL A 557 -15.32 -4.76 3.53
CA VAL A 557 -14.05 -4.39 4.17
C VAL A 557 -13.17 -3.61 3.20
N ASP A 558 -12.85 -4.15 2.03
CA ASP A 558 -11.95 -3.48 1.08
C ASP A 558 -12.56 -2.21 0.46
N GLY A 559 -13.88 -2.17 0.25
CA GLY A 559 -14.56 -0.94 -0.18
C GLY A 559 -14.36 0.19 0.82
N ALA A 560 -14.55 -0.10 2.11
CA ALA A 560 -14.32 0.87 3.18
C ALA A 560 -12.84 1.25 3.36
N LEU A 561 -11.91 0.33 3.11
CA LEU A 561 -10.47 0.62 3.09
C LEU A 561 -10.09 1.52 1.92
N TYR A 562 -10.66 1.29 0.74
CA TYR A 562 -10.43 2.12 -0.44
C TYR A 562 -10.94 3.55 -0.22
N SER A 563 -12.13 3.73 0.35
CA SER A 563 -12.63 5.07 0.74
C SER A 563 -11.71 5.76 1.74
N LEU A 564 -11.20 5.02 2.74
CA LEU A 564 -10.22 5.56 3.69
C LEU A 564 -8.90 5.93 3.00
N ALA A 565 -8.40 5.12 2.08
CA ALA A 565 -7.19 5.41 1.31
C ALA A 565 -7.35 6.71 0.51
N GLY A 566 -8.52 6.91 -0.10
CA GLY A 566 -8.89 8.17 -0.76
C GLY A 566 -8.80 9.37 0.19
N LEU A 567 -9.45 9.29 1.36
CA LEU A 567 -9.42 10.34 2.38
C LEU A 567 -7.98 10.62 2.86
N ILE A 568 -7.19 9.59 3.14
CA ILE A 568 -5.79 9.73 3.55
C ILE A 568 -4.98 10.45 2.47
N GLY A 569 -5.12 10.06 1.20
CA GLY A 569 -4.42 10.71 0.09
C GLY A 569 -4.76 12.21 -0.02
N GLN A 570 -6.02 12.59 0.25
CA GLN A 570 -6.43 14.00 0.27
C GLN A 570 -5.86 14.77 1.46
N LEU A 571 -5.81 14.16 2.65
CA LEU A 571 -5.20 14.78 3.83
C LEU A 571 -3.69 14.98 3.64
N ASP A 572 -2.99 13.97 3.13
CA ASP A 572 -1.56 14.06 2.82
C ASP A 572 -1.31 15.11 1.70
N TYR A 573 -2.19 15.21 0.69
CA TYR A 573 -2.13 16.26 -0.33
C TYR A 573 -2.25 17.67 0.26
N LEU A 574 -3.17 17.90 1.21
CA LEU A 574 -3.28 19.20 1.89
C LEU A 574 -1.96 19.58 2.57
N VAL A 575 -1.41 18.66 3.37
CA VAL A 575 -0.15 18.90 4.10
C VAL A 575 1.00 19.20 3.12
N TYR A 576 1.18 18.37 2.11
CA TYR A 576 2.29 18.50 1.16
C TYR A 576 2.14 19.71 0.24
N SER A 577 0.92 20.07 -0.15
CA SER A 577 0.67 21.24 -1.00
C SER A 577 0.89 22.56 -0.26
N GLU A 578 0.70 22.61 1.07
CA GLU A 578 1.06 23.79 1.87
C GLU A 578 2.56 23.89 2.06
N ALA A 579 3.25 22.77 2.28
CA ALA A 579 4.70 22.76 2.31
C ALA A 579 5.30 23.24 0.96
N ALA A 580 4.70 22.83 -0.16
CA ALA A 580 5.05 23.32 -1.50
C ALA A 580 4.82 24.83 -1.66
N ALA A 581 3.65 25.32 -1.23
CA ALA A 581 3.33 26.74 -1.30
C ALA A 581 4.24 27.60 -0.40
N ALA A 582 4.76 27.02 0.69
CA ALA A 582 5.74 27.66 1.57
C ALA A 582 7.19 27.66 1.01
N GLY A 583 7.40 27.13 -0.20
CA GLY A 583 8.73 27.06 -0.82
C GLY A 583 9.65 26.03 -0.18
N VAL A 584 9.12 25.08 0.61
CA VAL A 584 9.90 23.94 1.08
C VAL A 584 10.34 23.12 -0.14
N VAL A 585 11.55 22.60 -0.10
CA VAL A 585 12.03 21.67 -1.15
C VAL A 585 11.99 20.27 -0.57
N PRO A 586 11.38 19.28 -1.26
CA PRO A 586 11.29 17.93 -0.73
C PRO A 586 12.65 17.36 -0.34
N TRP A 587 13.66 17.55 -1.17
CA TRP A 587 15.06 17.28 -0.83
C TRP A 587 16.01 18.10 -1.72
N GLU A 588 17.18 18.44 -1.18
CA GLU A 588 18.19 19.22 -1.90
C GLU A 588 18.77 18.43 -3.09
N GLY A 589 18.58 18.97 -4.30
CA GLY A 589 19.04 18.35 -5.53
C GLY A 589 17.95 17.65 -6.35
N ILE A 590 16.68 17.69 -5.91
CA ILE A 590 15.57 17.18 -6.72
C ILE A 590 15.49 17.94 -8.06
N PRO A 591 15.52 17.26 -9.22
CA PRO A 591 15.36 17.93 -10.49
C PRO A 591 13.93 18.46 -10.62
N ASP A 592 13.76 19.58 -11.33
CA ASP A 592 12.43 20.16 -11.57
C ASP A 592 11.53 19.27 -12.43
N GLN A 593 12.16 18.48 -13.30
CA GLN A 593 11.54 17.57 -14.25
C GLN A 593 11.98 16.12 -14.00
N PRO A 594 11.11 15.12 -14.26
CA PRO A 594 11.50 13.72 -14.22
C PRO A 594 12.61 13.44 -15.25
N PRO A 595 13.54 12.52 -14.95
CA PRO A 595 14.51 12.07 -15.93
C PRO A 595 13.78 11.37 -17.09
N PRO A 596 14.23 11.54 -18.35
CA PRO A 596 13.63 10.83 -19.49
C PRO A 596 13.83 9.32 -19.33
N GLU A 597 12.79 8.52 -19.59
CA GLU A 597 12.82 7.05 -19.40
C GLU A 597 14.01 6.38 -20.13
N ASP A 598 14.38 6.88 -21.31
CA ASP A 598 15.36 6.26 -22.20
C ASP A 598 16.76 6.93 -22.22
N GLY A 599 17.01 7.93 -21.36
CA GLY A 599 18.27 8.67 -21.34
C GLY A 599 19.47 7.85 -20.83
N PRO A 600 20.70 8.03 -21.37
CA PRO A 600 21.90 7.61 -20.66
C PRO A 600 21.98 8.38 -19.33
N GLY A 601 22.01 7.67 -18.20
CA GLY A 601 21.97 8.25 -16.86
C GLY A 601 20.57 8.50 -16.29
N ALA A 602 19.49 8.00 -16.93
CA ALA A 602 18.15 8.02 -16.35
C ALA A 602 18.14 7.31 -14.99
N GLY A 603 18.01 8.09 -13.91
CA GLY A 603 18.03 7.64 -12.51
C GLY A 603 19.29 7.97 -11.70
N ASP A 604 20.42 8.29 -12.34
CA ASP A 604 21.68 8.57 -11.63
C ASP A 604 21.66 9.93 -10.91
N SER A 605 20.72 10.83 -11.25
CA SER A 605 20.64 12.19 -10.69
C SER A 605 19.78 12.32 -9.43
N VAL A 606 18.91 11.35 -9.12
CA VAL A 606 17.86 11.48 -8.09
C VAL A 606 18.22 10.75 -6.79
N GLU A 607 19.13 9.77 -6.84
CA GLU A 607 19.61 8.99 -5.67
C GLU A 607 18.49 8.42 -4.78
N CYS A 608 17.35 8.03 -5.34
CA CYS A 608 16.16 7.54 -4.62
C CYS A 608 15.47 8.57 -3.69
N GLY A 609 15.73 9.87 -3.89
CA GLY A 609 15.03 10.96 -3.20
C GLY A 609 15.23 10.95 -1.69
N LEU A 610 14.13 10.91 -0.93
CA LEU A 610 14.18 10.86 0.55
C LEU A 610 14.77 9.55 1.07
N LEU A 611 14.93 8.54 0.22
CA LEU A 611 15.41 7.20 0.58
C LEU A 611 16.92 7.03 0.34
N ARG A 612 17.69 8.12 0.18
CA ARG A 612 19.16 8.07 0.05
C ARG A 612 19.92 7.80 1.35
N GLY A 613 19.19 7.73 2.47
CA GLY A 613 19.71 7.59 3.83
C GLY A 613 20.46 8.82 4.37
N PRO A 614 20.85 8.81 5.67
CA PRO A 614 21.38 9.99 6.37
C PRO A 614 22.67 10.57 5.80
N ALA A 615 23.47 9.77 5.10
CA ALA A 615 24.77 10.17 4.60
C ALA A 615 24.77 10.62 3.12
N GLY A 616 23.66 10.44 2.39
CA GLY A 616 23.62 10.65 0.92
C GLY A 616 24.72 9.87 0.16
N ARG A 617 25.31 8.84 0.79
CA ARG A 617 26.58 8.21 0.38
C ARG A 617 26.63 6.72 0.69
N TRP A 618 25.51 6.00 0.62
CA TRP A 618 25.62 4.54 0.44
C TRP A 618 26.33 4.19 -0.88
N ALA A 619 26.45 5.16 -1.81
CA ALA A 619 27.17 5.08 -3.08
C ALA A 619 28.71 5.22 -2.98
N GLY A 620 29.30 5.20 -1.78
CA GLY A 620 30.74 5.06 -1.63
C GLY A 620 31.20 3.65 -2.01
N SER A 621 31.57 3.44 -3.27
CA SER A 621 32.30 2.26 -3.78
C SER A 621 31.53 0.95 -4.03
N LEU A 622 30.20 0.94 -4.13
CA LEU A 622 29.55 -0.23 -4.70
C LEU A 622 30.01 -0.40 -6.15
N PRO A 623 30.54 -1.58 -6.56
CA PRO A 623 30.82 -1.85 -7.96
C PRO A 623 29.54 -1.53 -8.71
N GLN A 624 29.60 -0.64 -9.70
CA GLN A 624 28.51 -0.47 -10.64
C GLN A 624 28.20 -1.86 -11.17
N HIS A 625 27.19 -2.51 -10.59
CA HIS A 625 26.56 -3.65 -11.22
C HIS A 625 25.97 -3.01 -12.45
N ARG A 626 26.74 -3.03 -13.55
CA ARG A 626 26.26 -2.75 -14.88
C ARG A 626 25.09 -3.69 -14.99
N SER A 627 23.89 -3.15 -14.78
CA SER A 627 22.68 -3.83 -15.16
C SER A 627 22.98 -4.13 -16.62
N ARG A 628 23.16 -5.42 -16.93
CA ARG A 628 23.19 -5.83 -18.33
C ARG A 628 21.82 -5.41 -18.80
N ARG A 629 21.73 -4.21 -19.41
CA ARG A 629 20.54 -3.77 -20.13
C ARG A 629 20.21 -4.98 -20.98
N LEU A 630 19.10 -5.64 -20.67
CA LEU A 630 18.61 -6.66 -21.57
C LEU A 630 18.47 -5.93 -22.91
N PRO A 631 19.07 -6.43 -24.01
CA PRO A 631 18.97 -5.77 -25.29
C PRO A 631 17.49 -5.51 -25.53
N PHE A 632 17.12 -4.24 -25.58
CA PHE A 632 15.78 -3.84 -25.96
C PHE A 632 15.55 -4.50 -27.32
N VAL A 633 14.56 -5.38 -27.42
CA VAL A 633 14.16 -5.93 -28.71
C VAL A 633 13.64 -4.73 -29.49
N ARG A 634 14.52 -4.09 -30.28
CA ARG A 634 14.11 -3.07 -31.25
C ARG A 634 13.00 -3.73 -32.06
N ARG A 635 11.78 -3.20 -31.94
CA ARG A 635 10.67 -3.58 -32.81
C ARG A 635 11.19 -3.49 -34.23
N ARG A 636 11.25 -4.62 -34.94
CA ARG A 636 11.35 -4.55 -36.41
C ARG A 636 10.12 -3.76 -36.84
N PRO A 637 10.27 -2.67 -37.63
CA PRO A 637 9.12 -2.06 -38.25
C PRO A 637 8.33 -3.15 -38.99
N PRO A 638 6.98 -3.10 -38.96
CA PRO A 638 6.18 -4.02 -39.74
C PRO A 638 6.70 -3.99 -41.18
N ALA A 639 6.94 -5.16 -41.76
CA ALA A 639 7.35 -5.25 -43.15
C ALA A 639 6.33 -4.47 -43.98
N SER A 640 6.81 -3.47 -44.72
CA SER A 640 5.98 -2.72 -45.65
C SER A 640 5.30 -3.73 -46.57
N THR A 641 3.97 -3.78 -46.53
CA THR A 641 3.17 -4.52 -47.48
C THR A 641 3.59 -4.07 -48.88
N PRO A 642 3.94 -5.00 -49.80
CA PRO A 642 4.21 -4.62 -51.17
C PRO A 642 2.96 -3.97 -51.74
N ALA A 643 3.15 -2.78 -52.33
CA ALA A 643 2.09 -2.08 -53.04
C ALA A 643 1.51 -3.02 -54.11
N GLU A 644 0.20 -3.26 -54.04
CA GLU A 644 -0.55 -3.91 -55.10
C GLU A 644 -0.37 -3.10 -56.39
N GLY A 645 0.41 -3.66 -57.32
CA GLY A 645 0.50 -3.16 -58.67
C GLY A 645 -0.83 -3.35 -59.37
N THR A 646 -1.41 -2.24 -59.81
CA THR A 646 -2.48 -2.20 -60.80
C THR A 646 -2.05 -2.93 -62.07
N SER A 647 -2.66 -4.07 -62.39
CA SER A 647 -2.57 -4.67 -63.72
C SER A 647 -3.71 -4.17 -64.60
N SER A 648 -3.36 -3.47 -65.67
CA SER A 648 -4.15 -3.36 -66.88
C SER A 648 -3.98 -4.64 -67.71
N VAL A 649 -5.06 -5.40 -67.92
CA VAL A 649 -5.64 -5.87 -69.20
C VAL A 649 -7.05 -6.36 -68.91
#